data_AF-A0A9K3KQ85-F1
#
_entry.id   AF-A0A9K3KQ85-F1
#
_cell.length_a   1.000
_cell.length_b   1.000
_cell.length_c   1.000
_cell.angle_alpha   90.00
_cell.angle_beta   90.00
_cell.angle_gamma   90.00
#
_symmetry.space_group_name_H-M   'P 1'
#
loop_
_entity.id
_entity.type
_entity.pdbx_description
1 polymer ?
#
loop_
_entity_poly.entity_id
_entity_poly.type
_entity_poly.pdbx_seq_one_letter_code
_entity_poly.pdbx_strand_id
1 'polypeptide(L)'
;MEAPATNSCAKDYRIILYGLFSCVHYGWDICAGRKWQKLAFLVFRAASHVALLILFEHDTRPHSTEAVRIATAIFLLIGVWDKMQEMPTIWDSDAWSIQMDTTVGLWLLAHGYSESGGNRAPMLLKRPDVREDTVDDALYQTIRDMFANYYFAAAFWKINSHFLDPDASCATMFVVQMVVNYVRPLLSWCSFLTKAWKKSSNEALMAFAAVAKAVAPMLALTTELVVGAFMVLGSLAPRRYSDGLQALGSLSALGFHLMVCMLPAPNDISGFALNCAPRHIVFATGPGASAAWYQARKHALPLSAITIIGAAVGVQAEWTENNWAFFFYMFVGGFVALSLVSDFSFESRLDMEDKFSLLRGSQRRPMWSRAAVGVAFCYSFVTLVLGLQEESTTNMFANLKAGHGGSNHFFLPTGLLFHWFADASNSHPFGGGIIRIENTTSNWLRTIYPADFTHLLEPAGLTEIMESIGNPPPIYFNPGANRNLGLLRDVPQRFFRYTVPALEFKRLLHEAKERDKDFTLVYTKLPGTHGDEKWRAIATERIVSVEVRDGTLRECLSSPHSALSWEALERQLGASLSAPLPVSIDSVLNPITPNFSTERPTLFRERHGWCPYSERVWLALELIGVDYDTVRIDNTGGSRPSYYGGETPQLRWPNGKQQGESMDLVKQLDATYNDGYFYQHAKVEERISAFRNIFPRARPSSRAAFLFQYNGEPLSRNTFERTLDETNDLLGRTPGAFFCGDELSAADIAWTPFLERYRYQLPCLHDGLEPDDALQYPHLSAWYAAMDRIPVYACRVKGDAGSWRKVLKMAGFGNSGMPPAVSNNIESRIKSVEVKLAKQAINWETWEVYASRRPHVAATPHGEAAAMILRNRHSLAKDTFKQITTPSSPYFNKGRWTSTLPADEAKIEDLLMHLAQQLLDTGALKQIAPSVYPKEVSSLARFLDERVCVPRDMGAMCAACLKLQALS
;
A
#
# COMPACT_ATOMS: atom_id res chain seq x y z
N MET A 1 -58.82 15.59 -41.43
CA MET A 1 -57.72 16.49 -40.99
C MET A 1 -57.57 16.23 -39.51
N GLU A 2 -56.53 15.62 -38.94
CA GLU A 2 -55.18 15.23 -39.35
C GLU A 2 -54.88 13.85 -38.72
N ALA A 3 -54.07 13.03 -39.38
CA ALA A 3 -53.57 11.77 -38.83
C ALA A 3 -52.44 12.04 -37.82
N PRO A 4 -52.41 11.43 -36.62
CA PRO A 4 -51.25 11.58 -35.74
C PRO A 4 -50.17 10.56 -36.10
N ALA A 5 -48.96 11.09 -36.21
CA ALA A 5 -47.70 10.45 -36.54
C ALA A 5 -47.30 9.32 -35.56
N THR A 6 -47.72 8.07 -35.83
CA THR A 6 -47.37 6.90 -35.01
C THR A 6 -46.29 5.98 -35.63
N ASN A 7 -45.73 6.39 -36.78
CA ASN A 7 -44.67 5.68 -37.51
C ASN A 7 -43.24 6.22 -37.28
N SER A 8 -43.02 7.23 -36.43
CA SER A 8 -41.68 7.78 -36.16
C SER A 8 -40.88 6.96 -35.14
N CYS A 9 -41.51 6.44 -34.07
CA CYS A 9 -40.79 5.68 -33.03
C CYS A 9 -40.00 4.48 -33.59
N ALA A 10 -40.61 3.67 -34.46
CA ALA A 10 -39.93 2.51 -35.05
C ALA A 10 -38.79 2.89 -36.03
N LYS A 11 -38.81 4.10 -36.60
CA LYS A 11 -37.71 4.66 -37.41
C LYS A 11 -36.59 5.23 -36.54
N ASP A 12 -36.92 5.83 -35.40
CA ASP A 12 -35.96 6.42 -34.46
C ASP A 12 -35.15 5.34 -33.71
N TYR A 13 -35.75 4.19 -33.38
CA TYR A 13 -35.04 3.04 -32.79
C TYR A 13 -34.09 2.34 -33.76
N ARG A 14 -34.43 2.31 -35.05
CA ARG A 14 -33.49 1.86 -36.09
C ARG A 14 -32.28 2.77 -36.13
N ILE A 15 -32.39 4.07 -35.87
CA ILE A 15 -31.24 4.99 -35.86
C ILE A 15 -30.34 4.76 -34.64
N ILE A 16 -30.90 4.44 -33.46
CA ILE A 16 -30.11 4.13 -32.25
C ILE A 16 -29.44 2.76 -32.38
N LEU A 17 -30.18 1.73 -32.83
CA LEU A 17 -29.62 0.40 -33.10
C LEU A 17 -28.63 0.43 -34.27
N TYR A 18 -28.88 1.18 -35.35
CA TYR A 18 -27.90 1.39 -36.42
C TYR A 18 -26.71 2.23 -35.96
N GLY A 19 -26.89 3.21 -35.07
CA GLY A 19 -25.78 3.98 -34.49
C GLY A 19 -24.88 3.11 -33.63
N LEU A 20 -25.47 2.27 -32.77
CA LEU A 20 -24.75 1.29 -31.95
C LEU A 20 -24.09 0.19 -32.81
N PHE A 21 -24.80 -0.36 -33.80
CA PHE A 21 -24.22 -1.33 -34.75
C PHE A 21 -23.15 -0.71 -35.65
N SER A 22 -23.28 0.56 -36.06
CA SER A 22 -22.28 1.24 -36.87
C SER A 22 -21.03 1.57 -36.06
N CYS A 23 -21.15 1.89 -34.77
CA CYS A 23 -20.01 2.02 -33.86
C CYS A 23 -19.29 0.68 -33.65
N VAL A 24 -20.03 -0.43 -33.55
CA VAL A 24 -19.47 -1.79 -33.46
C VAL A 24 -18.81 -2.21 -34.78
N HIS A 25 -19.39 -1.86 -35.92
CA HIS A 25 -18.87 -2.24 -37.25
C HIS A 25 -17.65 -1.39 -37.65
N TYR A 26 -17.68 -0.07 -37.46
CA TYR A 26 -16.52 0.80 -37.73
C TYR A 26 -15.38 0.63 -36.71
N GLY A 27 -15.69 0.21 -35.47
CA GLY A 27 -14.69 -0.09 -34.44
C GLY A 27 -13.97 -1.43 -34.64
N TRP A 28 -14.54 -2.35 -35.42
CA TRP A 28 -13.88 -3.62 -35.75
C TRP A 28 -12.90 -3.50 -36.92
N ASP A 29 -13.18 -2.63 -37.89
CA ASP A 29 -12.37 -2.46 -39.10
C ASP A 29 -11.20 -1.46 -38.94
N ILE A 30 -11.11 -0.74 -37.82
CA ILE A 30 -10.03 0.24 -37.58
C ILE A 30 -9.26 -0.13 -36.30
N CYS A 31 -8.08 -0.74 -36.52
CA CYS A 31 -6.97 -0.92 -35.56
C CYS A 31 -7.08 -2.08 -34.55
N ALA A 32 -6.39 -3.17 -34.88
CA ALA A 32 -6.08 -4.30 -34.02
C ALA A 32 -5.28 -3.90 -32.76
N GLY A 33 -5.93 -3.94 -31.59
CA GLY A 33 -5.29 -3.86 -30.28
C GLY A 33 -6.23 -4.29 -29.16
N ARG A 34 -5.72 -4.93 -28.10
CA ARG A 34 -6.52 -5.42 -26.94
C ARG A 34 -7.40 -4.35 -26.29
N LYS A 35 -7.05 -3.06 -26.42
CA LYS A 35 -7.83 -1.92 -25.88
C LYS A 35 -9.17 -1.71 -26.63
N TRP A 36 -9.18 -1.82 -27.96
CA TRP A 36 -10.39 -1.58 -28.77
C TRP A 36 -11.41 -2.71 -28.68
N GLN A 37 -10.94 -3.95 -28.50
CA GLN A 37 -11.80 -5.10 -28.22
C GLN A 37 -12.59 -4.92 -26.91
N LYS A 38 -11.94 -4.41 -25.85
CA LYS A 38 -12.61 -4.14 -24.56
C LYS A 38 -13.65 -3.00 -24.66
N LEU A 39 -13.33 -1.93 -25.39
CA LEU A 39 -14.29 -0.84 -25.60
C LEU A 39 -15.50 -1.29 -26.43
N ALA A 40 -15.29 -2.06 -27.49
CA ALA A 40 -16.39 -2.65 -28.26
C ALA A 40 -17.28 -3.54 -27.38
N PHE A 41 -16.67 -4.27 -26.45
CA PHE A 41 -17.39 -5.10 -25.48
C PHE A 41 -18.19 -4.28 -24.45
N LEU A 42 -17.63 -3.16 -23.97
CA LEU A 42 -18.35 -2.24 -23.08
C LEU A 42 -19.54 -1.60 -23.79
N VAL A 43 -19.37 -1.20 -25.05
CA VAL A 43 -20.45 -0.68 -25.92
C VAL A 43 -21.51 -1.76 -26.17
N PHE A 44 -21.09 -3.01 -26.40
CA PHE A 44 -21.97 -4.15 -26.55
C PHE A 44 -22.80 -4.41 -25.28
N ARG A 45 -22.17 -4.36 -24.10
CA ARG A 45 -22.87 -4.42 -22.80
C ARG A 45 -23.82 -3.24 -22.66
N ALA A 46 -23.41 -2.01 -22.92
CA ALA A 46 -24.31 -0.85 -22.84
C ALA A 46 -25.52 -1.00 -23.78
N ALA A 47 -25.33 -1.54 -24.99
CA ALA A 47 -26.40 -1.79 -25.94
C ALA A 47 -27.40 -2.86 -25.47
N SER A 48 -26.94 -3.95 -24.86
CA SER A 48 -27.84 -4.98 -24.30
C SER A 48 -28.66 -4.44 -23.12
N HIS A 49 -28.06 -3.57 -22.31
CA HIS A 49 -28.76 -2.87 -21.23
C HIS A 49 -29.81 -1.88 -21.74
N VAL A 50 -29.53 -1.14 -22.82
CA VAL A 50 -30.52 -0.28 -23.48
C VAL A 50 -31.66 -1.11 -24.09
N ALA A 51 -31.37 -2.27 -24.68
CA ALA A 51 -32.40 -3.19 -25.17
C ALA A 51 -33.31 -3.71 -24.04
N LEU A 52 -32.76 -3.91 -22.84
CA LEU A 52 -33.53 -4.24 -21.63
C LEU A 52 -34.52 -3.12 -21.28
N LEU A 53 -34.07 -1.86 -21.27
CA LEU A 53 -34.92 -0.69 -21.01
C LEU A 53 -36.05 -0.56 -22.05
N ILE A 54 -35.75 -0.81 -23.33
CA ILE A 54 -36.73 -0.77 -24.42
C ILE A 54 -37.79 -1.87 -24.25
N LEU A 55 -37.40 -3.08 -23.85
CA LEU A 55 -38.36 -4.16 -23.60
C LEU A 55 -39.32 -3.83 -22.46
N PHE A 56 -38.82 -3.22 -21.38
CA PHE A 56 -39.64 -2.85 -20.23
C PHE A 56 -40.57 -1.65 -20.50
N GLU A 57 -40.31 -0.84 -21.54
CA GLU A 57 -41.20 0.22 -22.01
C GLU A 57 -42.36 -0.31 -22.88
N HIS A 58 -42.11 -1.38 -23.65
CA HIS A 58 -42.93 -1.71 -24.83
C HIS A 58 -44.12 -2.65 -24.60
N ASP A 59 -44.69 -2.66 -23.40
CA ASP A 59 -45.90 -3.43 -23.01
C ASP A 59 -47.21 -3.01 -23.74
N THR A 60 -47.10 -2.40 -24.93
CA THR A 60 -48.23 -1.77 -25.65
C THR A 60 -48.35 -2.11 -27.14
N ARG A 61 -47.48 -2.95 -27.75
CA ARG A 61 -47.67 -3.35 -29.18
C ARG A 61 -47.34 -4.83 -29.49
N PRO A 62 -48.30 -5.65 -29.95
CA PRO A 62 -48.19 -7.11 -30.01
C PRO A 62 -47.46 -7.74 -31.22
N HIS A 63 -46.96 -6.99 -32.21
CA HIS A 63 -46.43 -7.58 -33.46
C HIS A 63 -44.97 -7.24 -33.82
N SER A 64 -44.30 -6.38 -33.05
CA SER A 64 -42.87 -6.03 -33.25
C SER A 64 -41.95 -6.53 -32.13
N THR A 65 -42.48 -7.34 -31.21
CA THR A 65 -41.90 -7.67 -29.90
C THR A 65 -41.12 -8.98 -29.87
N GLU A 66 -41.47 -9.97 -30.69
CA GLU A 66 -40.88 -11.32 -30.63
C GLU A 66 -39.38 -11.32 -30.96
N ALA A 67 -38.99 -10.76 -32.10
CA ALA A 67 -37.59 -10.70 -32.51
C ALA A 67 -36.71 -9.90 -31.53
N VAL A 68 -37.28 -8.86 -30.91
CA VAL A 68 -36.59 -8.06 -29.89
C VAL A 68 -36.45 -8.85 -28.59
N ARG A 69 -37.50 -9.56 -28.14
CA ARG A 69 -37.46 -10.43 -26.95
C ARG A 69 -36.44 -11.56 -27.11
N ILE A 70 -36.44 -12.26 -28.26
CA ILE A 70 -35.49 -13.33 -28.57
C ILE A 70 -34.06 -12.78 -28.65
N ALA A 71 -33.85 -11.66 -29.35
CA ALA A 71 -32.53 -11.05 -29.45
C ALA A 71 -32.00 -10.65 -28.06
N THR A 72 -32.80 -9.98 -27.23
CA THR A 72 -32.39 -9.61 -25.88
C THR A 72 -32.11 -10.84 -25.01
N ALA A 73 -32.91 -11.90 -25.13
CA ALA A 73 -32.66 -13.14 -24.41
C ALA A 73 -31.31 -13.77 -24.79
N ILE A 74 -31.01 -13.83 -26.09
CA ILE A 74 -29.72 -14.30 -26.59
C ILE A 74 -28.58 -13.41 -26.06
N PHE A 75 -28.73 -12.09 -26.09
CA PHE A 75 -27.72 -11.16 -25.58
C PHE A 75 -27.44 -11.36 -24.08
N LEU A 76 -28.48 -11.53 -23.25
CA LEU A 76 -28.32 -11.81 -21.83
C LEU A 76 -27.59 -13.13 -21.59
N LEU A 77 -27.96 -14.19 -22.31
CA LEU A 77 -27.35 -15.51 -22.14
C LEU A 77 -25.91 -15.57 -22.65
N ILE A 78 -25.55 -14.81 -23.69
CA ILE A 78 -24.15 -14.63 -24.10
C ILE A 78 -23.36 -13.92 -22.99
N GLY A 79 -23.93 -12.88 -22.37
CA GLY A 79 -23.31 -12.20 -21.23
C GLY A 79 -23.10 -13.11 -20.03
N VAL A 80 -24.07 -13.98 -19.73
CA VAL A 80 -23.96 -15.02 -18.70
C VAL A 80 -22.84 -16.00 -19.04
N TRP A 81 -22.79 -16.51 -20.28
CA TRP A 81 -21.75 -17.44 -20.72
C TRP A 81 -20.35 -16.84 -20.59
N ASP A 82 -20.16 -15.61 -21.04
CA ASP A 82 -18.90 -14.86 -20.93
C ASP A 82 -18.44 -14.78 -19.47
N LYS A 83 -19.34 -14.37 -18.56
CA LYS A 83 -19.06 -14.30 -17.12
C LYS A 83 -18.72 -15.66 -16.50
N MET A 84 -19.39 -16.73 -16.92
CA MET A 84 -19.05 -18.09 -16.48
C MET A 84 -17.69 -18.56 -17.00
N GLN A 85 -17.23 -18.09 -18.15
CA GLN A 85 -15.88 -18.36 -18.66
C GLN A 85 -14.80 -17.58 -17.89
N GLU A 86 -15.09 -16.33 -17.51
CA GLU A 86 -14.20 -15.54 -16.63
C GLU A 86 -14.06 -16.18 -15.24
N MET A 87 -15.11 -16.81 -14.72
CA MET A 87 -15.20 -17.26 -13.32
C MET A 87 -15.91 -18.62 -13.16
N PRO A 88 -15.27 -19.74 -13.55
CA PRO A 88 -15.94 -21.05 -13.62
C PRO A 88 -16.31 -21.65 -12.26
N THR A 89 -15.69 -21.21 -11.16
CA THR A 89 -15.81 -21.86 -9.84
C THR A 89 -16.07 -20.89 -8.69
N ILE A 90 -15.98 -19.58 -8.92
CA ILE A 90 -16.09 -18.57 -7.86
C ILE A 90 -17.09 -17.52 -8.28
N TRP A 91 -18.10 -17.39 -7.45
CA TRP A 91 -19.21 -16.47 -7.60
C TRP A 91 -18.83 -15.26 -6.74
N ASP A 92 -18.29 -14.21 -7.35
CA ASP A 92 -17.95 -12.98 -6.65
C ASP A 92 -19.18 -12.05 -6.58
N SER A 93 -18.97 -10.76 -6.33
CA SER A 93 -20.06 -9.78 -6.31
C SER A 93 -20.80 -9.66 -7.65
N ASP A 94 -20.35 -10.21 -8.77
CA ASP A 94 -21.10 -10.18 -10.05
C ASP A 94 -22.16 -11.30 -10.15
N ALA A 95 -22.11 -12.31 -9.27
CA ALA A 95 -22.99 -13.48 -9.33
C ALA A 95 -24.48 -13.17 -9.29
N TRP A 96 -24.89 -12.12 -8.58
CA TRP A 96 -26.30 -11.71 -8.53
C TRP A 96 -26.81 -11.29 -9.92
N SER A 97 -25.96 -10.65 -10.74
CA SER A 97 -26.32 -10.21 -12.09
C SER A 97 -26.51 -11.40 -13.02
N ILE A 98 -25.65 -12.42 -12.92
CA ILE A 98 -25.78 -13.69 -13.66
C ILE A 98 -27.10 -14.37 -13.33
N GLN A 99 -27.45 -14.45 -12.04
CA GLN A 99 -28.69 -15.09 -11.60
C GLN A 99 -29.94 -14.32 -12.11
N MET A 100 -29.91 -12.99 -12.09
CA MET A 100 -31.00 -12.16 -12.61
C MET A 100 -31.13 -12.29 -14.13
N ASP A 101 -30.03 -12.16 -14.86
CA ASP A 101 -30.01 -12.22 -16.32
C ASP A 101 -30.42 -13.59 -16.85
N THR A 102 -29.99 -14.65 -16.17
CA THR A 102 -30.44 -16.01 -16.46
C THR A 102 -31.94 -16.13 -16.25
N THR A 103 -32.48 -15.55 -15.17
CA THR A 103 -33.92 -15.57 -14.89
C THR A 103 -34.71 -14.84 -15.97
N VAL A 104 -34.28 -13.63 -16.36
CA VAL A 104 -34.92 -12.83 -17.41
C VAL A 104 -34.78 -13.49 -18.78
N GLY A 105 -33.59 -13.96 -19.13
CA GLY A 105 -33.29 -14.58 -20.42
C GLY A 105 -34.08 -15.88 -20.63
N LEU A 106 -34.13 -16.76 -19.62
CA LEU A 106 -34.93 -17.98 -19.68
C LEU A 106 -36.43 -17.68 -19.78
N TRP A 107 -36.90 -16.67 -19.04
CA TRP A 107 -38.29 -16.24 -19.12
C TRP A 107 -38.65 -15.70 -20.52
N LEU A 108 -37.79 -14.87 -21.11
CA LEU A 108 -37.98 -14.30 -22.46
C LEU A 108 -38.00 -15.39 -23.54
N LEU A 109 -37.08 -16.36 -23.48
CA LEU A 109 -37.07 -17.50 -24.42
C LEU A 109 -38.35 -18.31 -24.34
N ALA A 110 -38.85 -18.54 -23.12
CA ALA A 110 -40.00 -19.40 -22.92
C ALA A 110 -41.33 -18.73 -23.30
N HIS A 111 -41.43 -17.40 -23.20
CA HIS A 111 -42.59 -16.63 -23.65
C HIS A 111 -42.54 -16.31 -25.15
N GLY A 112 -41.38 -15.95 -25.70
CA GLY A 112 -41.22 -15.73 -27.14
C GLY A 112 -41.58 -16.96 -27.98
N TYR A 113 -41.29 -18.17 -27.48
CA TYR A 113 -41.65 -19.43 -28.13
C TYR A 113 -43.15 -19.80 -28.04
N SER A 114 -43.90 -19.21 -27.11
CA SER A 114 -45.33 -19.50 -26.93
C SER A 114 -46.23 -18.74 -27.91
N GLU A 115 -45.82 -17.53 -28.32
CA GLU A 115 -46.54 -16.68 -29.29
C GLU A 115 -46.40 -17.19 -30.75
N SER A 116 -45.34 -17.96 -31.06
CA SER A 116 -45.00 -18.42 -32.41
C SER A 116 -45.85 -19.61 -32.94
N GLY A 117 -47.03 -19.87 -32.36
CA GLY A 117 -47.95 -20.92 -32.83
C GLY A 117 -47.53 -22.37 -32.53
N GLY A 118 -46.46 -22.59 -31.76
CA GLY A 118 -46.02 -23.91 -31.34
C GLY A 118 -46.90 -24.48 -30.24
N ASN A 119 -47.68 -25.53 -30.52
CA ASN A 119 -48.54 -26.22 -29.55
C ASN A 119 -47.77 -26.99 -28.44
N ARG A 120 -46.52 -26.61 -28.16
CA ARG A 120 -45.60 -27.18 -27.16
C ARG A 120 -44.77 -26.07 -26.50
N ALA A 121 -45.42 -25.13 -25.80
CA ALA A 121 -44.70 -24.43 -24.75
C ALA A 121 -44.33 -25.46 -23.65
N PRO A 122 -43.15 -25.38 -23.02
CA PRO A 122 -42.76 -26.30 -21.95
C PRO A 122 -43.85 -26.34 -20.86
N MET A 123 -44.22 -27.55 -20.42
CA MET A 123 -45.28 -27.83 -19.45
C MET A 123 -45.12 -27.07 -18.10
N LEU A 124 -43.95 -26.47 -17.86
CA LEU A 124 -43.61 -25.66 -16.69
C LEU A 124 -44.24 -24.26 -16.66
N LEU A 125 -44.70 -23.72 -17.79
CA LEU A 125 -45.28 -22.37 -17.89
C LEU A 125 -46.77 -22.34 -18.21
N LYS A 126 -47.33 -23.40 -18.80
CA LYS A 126 -48.76 -23.48 -19.10
C LYS A 126 -49.54 -24.08 -17.92
N ARG A 127 -49.99 -23.20 -17.03
CA ARG A 127 -51.21 -23.44 -16.26
C ARG A 127 -52.39 -22.80 -17.01
N PRO A 128 -53.44 -23.54 -17.40
CA PRO A 128 -54.59 -22.99 -18.16
C PRO A 128 -55.36 -21.88 -17.44
N ASP A 129 -55.09 -21.67 -16.15
CA ASP A 129 -55.77 -20.80 -15.20
C ASP A 129 -55.06 -19.46 -14.92
N VAL A 130 -53.92 -19.19 -15.56
CA VAL A 130 -53.08 -18.00 -15.31
C VAL A 130 -53.09 -17.12 -16.56
N ARG A 131 -53.58 -15.88 -16.45
CA ARG A 131 -53.65 -14.90 -17.56
C ARG A 131 -52.24 -14.34 -17.86
N GLU A 132 -51.96 -13.91 -19.09
CA GLU A 132 -50.63 -13.37 -19.48
C GLU A 132 -50.19 -12.17 -18.63
N ASP A 133 -51.12 -11.26 -18.28
CA ASP A 133 -50.88 -10.12 -17.36
C ASP A 133 -50.29 -10.55 -16.00
N THR A 134 -50.66 -11.73 -15.50
CA THR A 134 -50.14 -12.25 -14.23
C THR A 134 -48.74 -12.88 -14.30
N VAL A 135 -48.22 -13.15 -15.51
CA VAL A 135 -46.90 -13.75 -15.71
C VAL A 135 -45.79 -12.71 -15.83
N ASP A 136 -46.08 -11.56 -16.45
CA ASP A 136 -45.20 -10.39 -16.46
C ASP A 136 -45.02 -9.83 -15.04
N ASP A 137 -46.11 -9.62 -14.32
CA ASP A 137 -46.11 -9.21 -12.91
C ASP A 137 -45.27 -10.14 -12.02
N ALA A 138 -45.28 -11.45 -12.30
CA ALA A 138 -44.49 -12.43 -11.58
C ALA A 138 -42.98 -12.28 -11.84
N LEU A 139 -42.55 -11.88 -13.05
CA LEU A 139 -41.15 -11.61 -13.35
C LEU A 139 -40.66 -10.37 -12.62
N TYR A 140 -41.38 -9.25 -12.72
CA TYR A 140 -41.00 -8.02 -12.03
C TYR A 140 -40.85 -8.26 -10.53
N GLN A 141 -41.83 -8.91 -9.90
CA GLN A 141 -41.76 -9.24 -8.48
C GLN A 141 -40.61 -10.20 -8.14
N THR A 142 -40.28 -11.15 -9.03
CA THR A 142 -39.15 -12.06 -8.84
C THR A 142 -37.82 -11.30 -8.79
N ILE A 143 -37.57 -10.41 -9.75
CA ILE A 143 -36.34 -9.61 -9.80
C ILE A 143 -36.27 -8.63 -8.62
N ARG A 144 -37.40 -8.00 -8.25
CA ARG A 144 -37.51 -7.12 -7.07
C ARG A 144 -37.13 -7.86 -5.79
N ASP A 145 -37.63 -9.08 -5.59
CA ASP A 145 -37.32 -9.88 -4.40
C ASP A 145 -35.87 -10.40 -4.39
N MET A 146 -35.31 -10.72 -5.57
CA MET A 146 -33.89 -11.05 -5.68
C MET A 146 -33.02 -9.86 -5.25
N PHE A 147 -33.32 -8.64 -5.73
CA PHE A 147 -32.63 -7.42 -5.29
C PHE A 147 -32.73 -7.20 -3.78
N ALA A 148 -33.95 -7.33 -3.23
CA ALA A 148 -34.18 -7.21 -1.80
C ALA A 148 -33.31 -8.20 -1.00
N ASN A 149 -33.22 -9.46 -1.45
CA ASN A 149 -32.37 -10.48 -0.83
C ASN A 149 -30.89 -10.11 -0.86
N TYR A 150 -30.34 -9.65 -2.00
CA TYR A 150 -28.92 -9.32 -2.12
C TYR A 150 -28.53 -8.10 -1.28
N TYR A 151 -29.28 -7.01 -1.37
CA TYR A 151 -29.01 -5.80 -0.59
C TYR A 151 -29.18 -6.02 0.92
N PHE A 152 -30.21 -6.77 1.32
CA PHE A 152 -30.41 -7.12 2.72
C PHE A 152 -29.28 -8.02 3.24
N ALA A 153 -28.85 -9.02 2.47
CA ALA A 153 -27.74 -9.88 2.84
C ALA A 153 -26.43 -9.10 3.02
N ALA A 154 -26.11 -8.18 2.10
CA ALA A 154 -24.91 -7.34 2.20
C ALA A 154 -24.87 -6.54 3.52
N ALA A 155 -26.00 -5.97 3.95
CA ALA A 155 -26.09 -5.27 5.23
C ALA A 155 -26.03 -6.25 6.42
N PHE A 156 -26.76 -7.38 6.34
CA PHE A 156 -26.84 -8.38 7.41
C PHE A 156 -25.48 -8.95 7.79
N TRP A 157 -24.66 -9.32 6.80
CA TRP A 157 -23.35 -9.90 7.07
C TRP A 157 -22.36 -8.88 7.65
N LYS A 158 -22.41 -7.62 7.19
CA LYS A 158 -21.59 -6.53 7.76
C LYS A 158 -21.87 -6.23 9.22
N ILE A 159 -23.12 -6.37 9.68
CA ILE A 159 -23.47 -6.21 11.10
C ILE A 159 -22.79 -7.29 11.95
N ASN A 160 -22.59 -8.49 11.40
CA ASN A 160 -22.08 -9.66 12.11
C ASN A 160 -20.55 -9.83 11.97
N SER A 161 -19.83 -8.84 11.44
CA SER A 161 -18.39 -8.90 11.24
C SER A 161 -17.65 -7.71 11.86
N HIS A 162 -16.32 -7.70 11.77
CA HIS A 162 -15.47 -6.59 12.19
C HIS A 162 -15.61 -5.34 11.29
N PHE A 163 -16.59 -5.28 10.40
CA PHE A 163 -16.76 -4.20 9.44
C PHE A 163 -16.97 -2.83 10.09
N LEU A 164 -17.52 -2.77 11.31
CA LEU A 164 -17.73 -1.54 12.06
C LEU A 164 -16.47 -0.97 12.71
N ASP A 165 -15.37 -1.73 12.74
CA ASP A 165 -14.07 -1.21 13.20
C ASP A 165 -13.45 -0.32 12.09
N PRO A 166 -13.25 0.99 12.34
CA PRO A 166 -12.65 1.89 11.36
C PRO A 166 -11.25 1.48 10.89
N ASP A 167 -10.50 0.72 11.68
CA ASP A 167 -9.14 0.26 11.34
C ASP A 167 -9.15 -1.05 10.53
N ALA A 168 -10.30 -1.73 10.44
CA ALA A 168 -10.48 -2.95 9.64
C ALA A 168 -11.39 -2.77 8.42
N SER A 169 -12.28 -1.77 8.44
CA SER A 169 -13.28 -1.54 7.39
C SER A 169 -12.69 -1.06 6.07
N CYS A 170 -13.17 -1.62 4.96
CA CYS A 170 -12.86 -1.11 3.61
C CYS A 170 -13.44 0.29 3.38
N ALA A 171 -14.58 0.60 4.02
CA ALA A 171 -15.27 1.87 3.84
C ALA A 171 -14.39 3.04 4.30
N THR A 172 -13.60 2.84 5.37
CA THR A 172 -12.63 3.83 5.85
C THR A 172 -11.65 4.23 4.76
N MET A 173 -11.05 3.25 4.08
CA MET A 173 -10.11 3.50 2.98
C MET A 173 -10.79 4.33 1.89
N PHE A 174 -11.95 3.88 1.43
CA PHE A 174 -12.64 4.45 0.28
C PHE A 174 -13.11 5.88 0.53
N VAL A 175 -13.71 6.15 1.69
CA VAL A 175 -14.19 7.50 2.01
C VAL A 175 -13.03 8.45 2.28
N VAL A 176 -11.95 8.00 2.94
CA VAL A 176 -10.75 8.82 3.11
C VAL A 176 -10.08 9.10 1.76
N GLN A 177 -10.01 8.13 0.84
CA GLN A 177 -9.55 8.35 -0.53
C GLN A 177 -10.35 9.45 -1.23
N MET A 178 -11.69 9.40 -1.16
CA MET A 178 -12.53 10.46 -1.73
C MET A 178 -12.25 11.82 -1.11
N VAL A 179 -12.15 11.91 0.23
CA VAL A 179 -11.83 13.17 0.90
C VAL A 179 -10.49 13.71 0.41
N VAL A 180 -9.45 12.88 0.39
CA VAL A 180 -8.12 13.32 -0.05
C VAL A 180 -8.12 13.69 -1.52
N ASN A 181 -8.84 12.96 -2.38
CA ASN A 181 -8.86 13.21 -3.82
C ASN A 181 -9.65 14.47 -4.19
N TYR A 182 -10.81 14.70 -3.57
CA TYR A 182 -11.72 15.77 -3.98
C TYR A 182 -11.66 17.01 -3.06
N VAL A 183 -11.39 16.86 -1.76
CA VAL A 183 -11.33 17.99 -0.83
C VAL A 183 -9.97 18.69 -0.89
N ARG A 184 -8.87 17.95 -1.09
CA ARG A 184 -7.53 18.54 -1.19
C ARG A 184 -7.43 19.57 -2.32
N PRO A 185 -7.88 19.30 -3.57
CA PRO A 185 -7.86 20.31 -4.63
C PRO A 185 -8.67 21.55 -4.27
N LEU A 186 -9.87 21.38 -3.69
CA LEU A 186 -10.74 22.48 -3.26
C LEU A 186 -10.05 23.38 -2.22
N LEU A 187 -9.42 22.77 -1.21
CA LEU A 187 -8.66 23.50 -0.19
C LEU A 187 -7.40 24.17 -0.79
N SER A 188 -6.74 23.51 -1.75
CA SER A 188 -5.55 24.05 -2.41
C SER A 188 -5.87 25.25 -3.31
N TRP A 189 -7.03 25.26 -3.97
CA TRP A 189 -7.47 26.39 -4.78
C TRP A 189 -7.66 27.65 -3.94
N CYS A 190 -8.16 27.50 -2.70
CA CYS A 190 -8.26 28.58 -1.73
C CYS A 190 -6.90 29.02 -1.14
N SER A 191 -5.86 28.18 -1.22
CA SER A 191 -4.55 28.41 -0.59
C SER A 191 -3.61 29.34 -1.36
N PHE A 192 -3.96 29.73 -2.59
CA PHE A 192 -3.19 30.68 -3.42
C PHE A 192 -3.03 32.07 -2.78
N LEU A 193 -3.77 32.36 -1.70
CA LEU A 193 -3.82 33.67 -1.07
C LEU A 193 -2.68 33.93 -0.07
N THR A 194 -2.24 32.96 0.77
CA THR A 194 -1.13 33.17 1.75
C THR A 194 -0.50 31.85 2.29
N LYS A 195 0.75 31.91 2.79
CA LYS A 195 1.43 30.78 3.50
C LYS A 195 0.69 30.32 4.77
N ALA A 196 0.05 31.24 5.51
CA ALA A 196 -0.74 30.91 6.70
C ALA A 196 -1.97 30.05 6.35
N TRP A 197 -2.59 30.32 5.20
CA TRP A 197 -3.69 29.53 4.66
C TRP A 197 -3.26 28.12 4.25
N LYS A 198 -2.03 27.93 3.72
CA LYS A 198 -1.51 26.59 3.39
C LYS A 198 -1.44 25.68 4.64
N LYS A 199 -0.95 26.20 5.78
CA LYS A 199 -0.92 25.44 7.04
C LYS A 199 -2.33 25.07 7.53
N SER A 200 -3.25 26.05 7.56
CA SER A 200 -4.64 25.83 7.95
C SER A 200 -5.37 24.82 7.03
N SER A 201 -5.05 24.83 5.73
CA SER A 201 -5.64 23.90 4.75
C SER A 201 -5.24 22.44 5.00
N ASN A 202 -4.01 22.18 5.44
CA ASN A 202 -3.57 20.84 5.80
C ASN A 202 -4.23 20.36 7.10
N GLU A 203 -4.35 21.22 8.10
CA GLU A 203 -5.06 20.90 9.34
C GLU A 203 -6.54 20.59 9.06
N ALA A 204 -7.19 21.37 8.19
CA ALA A 204 -8.57 21.11 7.75
C ALA A 204 -8.69 19.78 7.00
N LEU A 205 -7.80 19.49 6.06
CA LEU A 205 -7.79 18.20 5.34
C LEU A 205 -7.68 17.01 6.30
N MET A 206 -6.80 17.12 7.29
CA MET A 206 -6.60 16.10 8.33
C MET A 206 -7.85 15.92 9.19
N ALA A 207 -8.54 17.01 9.55
CA ALA A 207 -9.80 16.95 10.28
C ALA A 207 -10.90 16.25 9.46
N PHE A 208 -11.06 16.59 8.17
CA PHE A 208 -12.01 15.92 7.29
C PHE A 208 -11.71 14.42 7.14
N ALA A 209 -10.42 14.06 6.98
CA ALA A 209 -10.01 12.66 6.89
C ALA A 209 -10.28 11.89 8.19
N ALA A 210 -10.05 12.50 9.36
CA ALA A 210 -10.36 11.89 10.65
C ALA A 210 -11.87 11.68 10.87
N VAL A 211 -12.70 12.65 10.48
CA VAL A 211 -14.17 12.49 10.51
C VAL A 211 -14.61 11.39 9.55
N ALA A 212 -14.10 11.38 8.33
CA ALA A 212 -14.37 10.34 7.34
C ALA A 212 -14.07 8.94 7.89
N LYS A 213 -12.89 8.76 8.51
CA LYS A 213 -12.53 7.50 9.19
C LYS A 213 -13.57 7.08 10.22
N ALA A 214 -14.03 8.00 11.06
CA ALA A 214 -14.96 7.68 12.14
C ALA A 214 -16.36 7.28 11.64
N VAL A 215 -16.84 7.87 10.53
CA VAL A 215 -18.23 7.68 10.07
C VAL A 215 -18.37 6.66 8.94
N ALA A 216 -17.32 6.39 8.18
CA ALA A 216 -17.41 5.61 6.94
C ALA A 216 -18.01 4.20 7.11
N PRO A 217 -17.63 3.40 8.13
CA PRO A 217 -18.23 2.07 8.33
C PRO A 217 -19.75 2.13 8.54
N MET A 218 -20.19 3.04 9.41
CA MET A 218 -21.61 3.23 9.73
C MET A 218 -22.39 3.78 8.54
N LEU A 219 -21.78 4.70 7.76
CA LEU A 219 -22.40 5.25 6.56
C LEU A 219 -22.68 4.12 5.55
N ALA A 220 -21.66 3.31 5.23
CA ALA A 220 -21.81 2.20 4.28
C ALA A 220 -22.87 1.20 4.73
N LEU A 221 -22.84 0.79 6.00
CA LEU A 221 -23.83 -0.12 6.57
C LEU A 221 -25.25 0.47 6.51
N THR A 222 -25.41 1.73 6.91
CA THR A 222 -26.72 2.39 6.96
C THR A 222 -27.30 2.49 5.55
N THR A 223 -26.49 2.84 4.55
CA THR A 223 -26.95 2.93 3.16
C THR A 223 -27.48 1.58 2.66
N GLU A 224 -26.73 0.49 2.85
CA GLU A 224 -27.18 -0.83 2.38
C GLU A 224 -28.39 -1.34 3.16
N LEU A 225 -28.44 -1.09 4.48
CA LEU A 225 -29.59 -1.45 5.31
C LEU A 225 -30.83 -0.68 4.86
N VAL A 226 -30.72 0.60 4.54
CA VAL A 226 -31.81 1.43 4.06
C VAL A 226 -32.31 0.93 2.70
N VAL A 227 -31.41 0.61 1.76
CA VAL A 227 -31.78 0.04 0.45
C VAL A 227 -32.54 -1.28 0.64
N GLY A 228 -31.95 -2.23 1.38
CA GLY A 228 -32.54 -3.54 1.63
C GLY A 228 -33.87 -3.44 2.38
N ALA A 229 -33.94 -2.60 3.43
CA ALA A 229 -35.15 -2.42 4.22
C ALA A 229 -36.30 -1.84 3.40
N PHE A 230 -36.05 -0.82 2.57
CA PHE A 230 -37.10 -0.25 1.72
C PHE A 230 -37.60 -1.25 0.66
N MET A 231 -36.71 -2.05 0.08
CA MET A 231 -37.09 -3.08 -0.88
C MET A 231 -37.89 -4.22 -0.22
N VAL A 232 -37.50 -4.68 0.97
CA VAL A 232 -38.21 -5.73 1.73
C VAL A 232 -39.55 -5.23 2.29
N LEU A 233 -39.57 -4.04 2.91
CA LEU A 233 -40.81 -3.46 3.42
C LEU A 233 -41.78 -3.16 2.28
N GLY A 234 -41.26 -2.70 1.15
CA GLY A 234 -42.05 -2.50 -0.05
C GLY A 234 -42.66 -3.79 -0.58
N SER A 235 -41.98 -4.94 -0.51
CA SER A 235 -42.56 -6.23 -0.95
C SER A 235 -43.60 -6.80 0.01
N LEU A 236 -43.58 -6.39 1.27
CA LEU A 236 -44.52 -6.80 2.32
C LEU A 236 -45.68 -5.81 2.53
N ALA A 237 -45.52 -4.55 2.10
CA ALA A 237 -46.48 -3.48 2.33
C ALA A 237 -47.75 -3.63 1.46
N PRO A 238 -48.90 -3.06 1.90
CA PRO A 238 -50.07 -2.91 1.05
C PRO A 238 -49.71 -2.14 -0.24
N ARG A 239 -50.33 -2.51 -1.38
CA ARG A 239 -50.04 -1.95 -2.73
C ARG A 239 -49.89 -0.43 -2.75
N ARG A 240 -50.72 0.29 -1.99
CA ARG A 240 -50.69 1.77 -1.88
C ARG A 240 -49.34 2.35 -1.43
N TYR A 241 -48.53 1.59 -0.70
CA TYR A 241 -47.22 2.04 -0.20
C TYR A 241 -46.06 1.21 -0.77
N SER A 242 -46.36 0.06 -1.38
CA SER A 242 -45.37 -0.88 -1.95
C SER A 242 -44.46 -0.19 -2.97
N ASP A 243 -45.05 0.41 -4.00
CA ASP A 243 -44.26 0.93 -5.13
C ASP A 243 -43.40 2.14 -4.73
N GLY A 244 -43.95 3.04 -3.91
CA GLY A 244 -43.19 4.16 -3.34
C GLY A 244 -42.00 3.71 -2.47
N LEU A 245 -42.19 2.73 -1.59
CA LEU A 245 -41.07 2.22 -0.76
C LEU A 245 -40.00 1.54 -1.62
N GLN A 246 -40.39 0.72 -2.59
CA GLN A 246 -39.43 0.05 -3.45
C GLN A 246 -38.67 1.04 -4.36
N ALA A 247 -39.35 2.09 -4.85
CA ALA A 247 -38.72 3.15 -5.62
C ALA A 247 -37.71 3.96 -4.78
N LEU A 248 -38.00 4.25 -3.50
CA LEU A 248 -37.04 4.87 -2.58
C LEU A 248 -35.80 3.99 -2.35
N GLY A 249 -35.99 2.68 -2.19
CA GLY A 249 -34.89 1.72 -2.10
C GLY A 249 -34.02 1.73 -3.36
N SER A 250 -34.66 1.72 -4.54
CA SER A 250 -33.99 1.75 -5.84
C SER A 250 -33.23 3.06 -6.10
N LEU A 251 -33.81 4.22 -5.76
CA LEU A 251 -33.15 5.53 -5.83
C LEU A 251 -31.94 5.61 -4.90
N SER A 252 -32.07 5.06 -3.68
CA SER A 252 -30.97 4.98 -2.72
C SER A 252 -29.82 4.12 -3.25
N ALA A 253 -30.14 3.00 -3.91
CA ALA A 253 -29.15 2.13 -4.55
C ALA A 253 -28.41 2.85 -5.68
N LEU A 254 -29.13 3.56 -6.56
CA LEU A 254 -28.52 4.34 -7.65
C LEU A 254 -27.61 5.47 -7.12
N GLY A 255 -28.01 6.15 -6.04
CA GLY A 255 -27.15 7.14 -5.39
C GLY A 255 -25.88 6.52 -4.79
N PHE A 256 -26.01 5.35 -4.19
CA PHE A 256 -24.88 4.61 -3.63
C PHE A 256 -23.88 4.16 -4.69
N HIS A 257 -24.35 3.59 -5.79
CA HIS A 257 -23.51 3.21 -6.93
C HIS A 257 -22.86 4.41 -7.63
N LEU A 258 -23.50 5.58 -7.61
CA LEU A 258 -22.88 6.81 -8.07
C LEU A 258 -21.65 7.17 -7.22
N MET A 259 -21.76 7.05 -5.89
CA MET A 259 -20.64 7.26 -4.97
C MET A 259 -19.49 6.26 -5.25
N VAL A 260 -19.80 4.99 -5.53
CA VAL A 260 -18.80 3.98 -5.91
C VAL A 260 -18.03 4.38 -7.16
N CYS A 261 -18.72 4.92 -8.16
CA CYS A 261 -18.07 5.38 -9.38
C CYS A 261 -17.10 6.55 -9.14
N MET A 262 -17.24 7.27 -8.03
CA MET A 262 -16.36 8.37 -7.65
C MET A 262 -15.22 7.92 -6.74
N LEU A 263 -15.06 6.62 -6.47
CA LEU A 263 -13.87 6.14 -5.76
C LEU A 263 -12.63 6.29 -6.65
N PRO A 264 -11.45 6.66 -6.11
CA PRO A 264 -10.19 6.59 -6.85
C PRO A 264 -9.72 5.15 -7.09
N ALA A 265 -8.77 4.98 -8.01
CA ALA A 265 -8.17 3.69 -8.30
C ALA A 265 -7.51 3.06 -7.03
N PRO A 266 -7.51 1.73 -6.90
CA PRO A 266 -8.09 0.73 -7.81
C PRO A 266 -9.58 0.40 -7.49
N ASN A 267 -10.25 1.21 -6.68
CA ASN A 267 -11.59 0.93 -6.14
C ASN A 267 -12.71 1.59 -6.97
N ASP A 268 -12.37 2.17 -8.11
CA ASP A 268 -13.25 2.87 -9.05
C ASP A 268 -14.07 1.88 -9.90
N ILE A 269 -14.87 1.01 -9.27
CA ILE A 269 -15.55 -0.11 -9.94
C ILE A 269 -16.82 0.33 -10.70
N SER A 270 -16.69 1.32 -11.59
CA SER A 270 -17.82 1.86 -12.35
C SER A 270 -18.46 0.85 -13.30
N GLY A 271 -17.70 -0.16 -13.75
CA GLY A 271 -18.24 -1.27 -14.54
C GLY A 271 -19.33 -2.05 -13.80
N PHE A 272 -19.13 -2.29 -12.49
CA PHE A 272 -20.11 -2.94 -11.63
C PHE A 272 -21.39 -2.11 -11.47
N ALA A 273 -21.23 -0.80 -11.21
CA ALA A 273 -22.35 0.13 -11.09
C ALA A 273 -23.17 0.21 -12.40
N LEU A 274 -22.50 0.25 -13.55
CA LEU A 274 -23.16 0.24 -14.86
C LEU A 274 -23.93 -1.06 -15.11
N ASN A 275 -23.41 -2.21 -14.67
CA ASN A 275 -24.17 -3.46 -14.68
C ASN A 275 -25.37 -3.40 -13.72
N CYS A 276 -25.30 -2.68 -12.59
CA CYS A 276 -26.42 -2.58 -11.66
C CYS A 276 -27.58 -1.71 -12.19
N ALA A 277 -27.29 -0.49 -12.64
CA ALA A 277 -28.30 0.53 -12.93
C ALA A 277 -29.49 0.08 -13.82
N PRO A 278 -29.30 -0.56 -14.99
CA PRO A 278 -30.39 -0.95 -15.89
C PRO A 278 -31.43 -1.87 -15.23
N ARG A 279 -30.99 -2.77 -14.34
CA ARG A 279 -31.85 -3.78 -13.70
C ARG A 279 -32.78 -3.16 -12.67
N HIS A 280 -32.50 -1.94 -12.21
CA HIS A 280 -33.38 -1.18 -11.33
C HIS A 280 -34.63 -0.63 -12.03
N ILE A 281 -34.72 -0.70 -13.37
CA ILE A 281 -35.92 -0.27 -14.12
C ILE A 281 -37.17 -1.08 -13.74
N VAL A 282 -37.01 -2.32 -13.23
CA VAL A 282 -38.13 -3.16 -12.78
C VAL A 282 -38.93 -2.53 -11.64
N PHE A 283 -38.38 -1.52 -10.97
CA PHE A 283 -39.03 -0.77 -9.91
C PHE A 283 -39.82 0.45 -10.41
N ALA A 284 -39.70 0.82 -11.69
CA ALA A 284 -40.49 1.88 -12.32
C ALA A 284 -41.78 1.31 -12.93
N THR A 285 -42.83 2.14 -13.03
CA THR A 285 -44.04 1.81 -13.76
C THR A 285 -43.91 2.18 -15.25
N GLY A 286 -44.68 1.53 -16.13
CA GLY A 286 -44.72 1.88 -17.56
C GLY A 286 -44.99 3.37 -17.82
N PRO A 287 -45.96 4.02 -17.13
CA PRO A 287 -46.15 5.47 -17.18
C PRO A 287 -44.93 6.30 -16.78
N GLY A 288 -44.22 5.95 -15.70
CA GLY A 288 -43.01 6.66 -15.26
C GLY A 288 -41.87 6.57 -16.26
N ALA A 289 -41.63 5.38 -16.80
CA ALA A 289 -40.65 5.16 -17.87
C ALA A 289 -40.99 5.99 -19.12
N SER A 290 -42.26 6.00 -19.52
CA SER A 290 -42.75 6.81 -20.65
C SER A 290 -42.57 8.31 -20.41
N ALA A 291 -42.82 8.77 -19.17
CA ALA A 291 -42.62 10.16 -18.78
C ALA A 291 -41.14 10.56 -18.78
N ALA A 292 -40.26 9.70 -18.28
CA ALA A 292 -38.82 9.92 -18.33
C ALA A 292 -38.30 9.99 -19.78
N TRP A 293 -38.79 9.13 -20.67
CA TRP A 293 -38.51 9.20 -22.10
C TRP A 293 -38.96 10.51 -22.72
N TYR A 294 -40.17 10.97 -22.39
CA TYR A 294 -40.66 12.24 -22.87
C TYR A 294 -39.79 13.41 -22.41
N GLN A 295 -39.33 13.40 -21.15
CA GLN A 295 -38.40 14.41 -20.63
C GLN A 295 -37.03 14.32 -21.29
N ALA A 296 -36.47 13.12 -21.46
CA ALA A 296 -35.21 12.91 -22.16
C ALA A 296 -35.29 13.43 -23.61
N ARG A 297 -36.41 13.19 -24.31
CA ARG A 297 -36.65 13.65 -25.68
C ARG A 297 -36.65 15.17 -25.81
N LYS A 298 -37.22 15.90 -24.83
CA LYS A 298 -37.18 17.37 -24.80
C LYS A 298 -35.75 17.91 -24.77
N HIS A 299 -34.84 17.15 -24.17
CA HIS A 299 -33.44 17.48 -24.03
C HIS A 299 -32.54 16.65 -24.96
N ALA A 300 -33.09 16.04 -26.02
CA ALA A 300 -32.34 15.14 -26.89
C ALA A 300 -31.13 15.83 -27.55
N LEU A 301 -31.27 17.09 -27.98
CA LEU A 301 -30.17 17.85 -28.60
C LEU A 301 -29.03 18.14 -27.61
N PRO A 302 -29.26 18.76 -26.42
CA PRO A 302 -28.18 18.98 -25.46
C PRO A 302 -27.61 17.67 -24.91
N LEU A 303 -28.42 16.63 -24.68
CA LEU A 303 -27.93 15.32 -24.26
C LEU A 303 -27.01 14.71 -25.33
N SER A 304 -27.41 14.76 -26.60
CA SER A 304 -26.57 14.27 -27.71
C SER A 304 -25.26 15.05 -27.82
N ALA A 305 -25.30 16.37 -27.63
CA ALA A 305 -24.10 17.20 -27.62
C ALA A 305 -23.16 16.85 -26.45
N ILE A 306 -23.68 16.67 -25.24
CA ILE A 306 -22.91 16.21 -24.07
C ILE A 306 -22.30 14.84 -24.34
N THR A 307 -23.07 13.92 -24.95
CA THR A 307 -22.58 12.58 -25.28
C THR A 307 -21.41 12.63 -26.28
N ILE A 308 -21.55 13.41 -27.35
CA ILE A 308 -20.51 13.56 -28.38
C ILE A 308 -19.26 14.24 -27.80
N ILE A 309 -19.43 15.33 -27.05
CA ILE A 309 -18.32 16.05 -26.42
C ILE A 309 -17.63 15.15 -25.40
N GLY A 310 -18.39 14.46 -24.54
CA GLY A 310 -17.86 13.54 -23.55
C GLY A 310 -17.09 12.39 -24.20
N ALA A 311 -17.59 11.83 -25.30
CA ALA A 311 -16.88 10.80 -26.06
C ALA A 311 -15.58 11.35 -26.70
N ALA A 312 -15.62 12.54 -27.30
CA ALA A 312 -14.44 13.17 -27.88
C ALA A 312 -13.37 13.47 -26.80
N VAL A 313 -13.79 14.02 -25.65
CA VAL A 313 -12.92 14.26 -24.49
C VAL A 313 -12.35 12.94 -23.97
N GLY A 314 -13.18 11.90 -23.85
CA GLY A 314 -12.72 10.60 -23.34
C GLY A 314 -11.70 9.93 -24.24
N VAL A 315 -11.86 10.03 -25.57
CA VAL A 315 -10.86 9.55 -26.53
C VAL A 315 -9.57 10.36 -26.42
N GLN A 316 -9.67 11.69 -26.39
CA GLN A 316 -8.50 12.58 -26.31
C GLN A 316 -7.74 12.45 -24.98
N ALA A 317 -8.44 12.19 -23.88
CA ALA A 317 -7.89 12.02 -22.54
C ALA A 317 -7.51 10.56 -22.22
N GLU A 318 -7.61 9.65 -23.19
CA GLU A 318 -7.31 8.22 -23.04
C GLU A 318 -8.02 7.56 -21.84
N TRP A 319 -9.33 7.82 -21.70
CA TRP A 319 -10.15 7.29 -20.63
C TRP A 319 -10.02 5.77 -20.46
N THR A 320 -9.87 5.36 -19.20
CA THR A 320 -9.88 3.96 -18.79
C THR A 320 -11.27 3.34 -18.95
N GLU A 321 -11.37 2.02 -18.84
CA GLU A 321 -12.64 1.30 -18.87
C GLU A 321 -13.62 1.81 -17.79
N ASN A 322 -13.12 2.12 -16.60
CA ASN A 322 -13.92 2.67 -15.50
C ASN A 322 -14.41 4.09 -15.82
N ASN A 323 -13.60 4.94 -16.44
CA ASN A 323 -14.05 6.28 -16.84
C ASN A 323 -15.20 6.22 -17.85
N TRP A 324 -15.11 5.32 -18.84
CA TRP A 324 -16.20 5.08 -19.78
C TRP A 324 -17.44 4.52 -19.09
N ALA A 325 -17.27 3.55 -18.18
CA ALA A 325 -18.39 2.98 -17.45
C ALA A 325 -19.10 4.03 -16.57
N PHE A 326 -18.36 4.92 -15.90
CA PHE A 326 -18.92 6.03 -15.14
C PHE A 326 -19.71 6.98 -16.06
N PHE A 327 -19.15 7.33 -17.21
CA PHE A 327 -19.83 8.17 -18.18
C PHE A 327 -21.17 7.57 -18.61
N PHE A 328 -21.21 6.29 -18.97
CA PHE A 328 -22.45 5.60 -19.33
C PHE A 328 -23.42 5.45 -18.15
N TYR A 329 -22.91 5.24 -16.94
CA TYR A 329 -23.71 5.16 -15.72
C TYR A 329 -24.53 6.45 -15.49
N MET A 330 -23.93 7.62 -15.74
CA MET A 330 -24.63 8.91 -15.61
C MET A 330 -25.88 9.01 -16.49
N PHE A 331 -25.86 8.41 -17.69
CA PHE A 331 -27.01 8.40 -18.58
C PHE A 331 -28.03 7.33 -18.19
N VAL A 332 -27.56 6.09 -18.03
CA VAL A 332 -28.43 4.93 -17.76
C VAL A 332 -29.05 5.02 -16.37
N GLY A 333 -28.24 5.21 -15.33
CA GLY A 333 -28.70 5.39 -13.96
C GLY A 333 -29.56 6.65 -13.80
N GLY A 334 -29.18 7.74 -14.48
CA GLY A 334 -29.98 8.97 -14.52
C GLY A 334 -31.36 8.77 -15.14
N PHE A 335 -31.45 8.01 -16.23
CA PHE A 335 -32.73 7.66 -16.87
C PHE A 335 -33.62 6.81 -15.96
N VAL A 336 -33.07 5.79 -15.29
CA VAL A 336 -33.81 4.95 -14.34
C VAL A 336 -34.29 5.78 -13.15
N ALA A 337 -33.42 6.64 -12.59
CA ALA A 337 -33.81 7.56 -11.51
C ALA A 337 -34.93 8.50 -11.92
N LEU A 338 -34.87 9.08 -13.13
CA LEU A 338 -35.91 9.95 -13.66
C LEU A 338 -37.24 9.21 -13.85
N SER A 339 -37.19 7.93 -14.26
CA SER A 339 -38.37 7.06 -14.39
C SER A 339 -39.06 6.87 -13.04
N LEU A 340 -38.29 6.52 -12.01
CA LEU A 340 -38.76 6.33 -10.64
C LEU A 340 -39.32 7.63 -10.03
N VAL A 341 -38.66 8.77 -10.23
CA VAL A 341 -39.14 10.08 -9.75
C VAL A 341 -40.42 10.50 -10.48
N SER A 342 -40.53 10.19 -11.77
CA SER A 342 -41.72 10.50 -12.55
C SER A 342 -42.95 9.74 -12.04
N ASP A 343 -42.78 8.51 -11.56
CA ASP A 343 -43.85 7.73 -10.92
C ASP A 343 -44.42 8.42 -9.68
N PHE A 344 -43.55 8.91 -8.78
CA PHE A 344 -43.99 9.68 -7.60
C PHE A 344 -44.82 10.92 -7.97
N SER A 345 -44.42 11.60 -9.05
CA SER A 345 -45.13 12.79 -9.52
C SER A 345 -46.50 12.45 -10.15
N PHE A 346 -46.63 11.26 -10.75
CA PHE A 346 -47.85 10.80 -11.42
C PHE A 346 -48.89 10.24 -10.45
N GLU A 347 -48.47 9.54 -9.39
CA GLU A 347 -49.36 9.07 -8.31
C GLU A 347 -50.03 10.23 -7.56
N SER A 348 -49.40 11.42 -7.51
CA SER A 348 -50.05 12.63 -6.96
C SER A 348 -51.21 13.19 -7.81
N ARG A 349 -51.39 12.72 -9.05
CA ARG A 349 -52.36 13.27 -10.02
C ARG A 349 -53.55 12.37 -10.34
N LEU A 350 -53.54 11.12 -9.92
CA LEU A 350 -54.70 10.22 -10.09
C LEU A 350 -55.43 10.09 -8.76
N ASP A 351 -56.68 10.57 -8.78
CA ASP A 351 -57.59 10.53 -7.64
C ASP A 351 -57.74 9.11 -7.08
N MET A 352 -57.79 9.07 -5.76
CA MET A 352 -57.73 7.89 -4.89
C MET A 352 -59.01 7.02 -4.90
N GLU A 353 -59.90 7.16 -5.89
CA GLU A 353 -61.25 6.57 -5.83
C GLU A 353 -61.51 5.39 -6.77
N ASP A 354 -60.77 5.16 -7.87
CA ASP A 354 -61.33 4.31 -8.95
C ASP A 354 -60.53 3.07 -9.42
N LYS A 355 -59.58 2.53 -8.64
CA LYS A 355 -58.91 1.25 -8.99
C LYS A 355 -58.67 0.27 -7.84
N PHE A 356 -59.62 0.16 -6.91
CA PHE A 356 -59.59 -0.88 -5.86
C PHE A 356 -60.36 -2.17 -6.18
N SER A 357 -60.86 -2.35 -7.42
CA SER A 357 -61.81 -3.42 -7.73
C SER A 357 -61.42 -4.45 -8.79
N LEU A 358 -60.21 -4.42 -9.39
CA LEU A 358 -59.84 -5.43 -10.39
C LEU A 358 -58.56 -6.18 -10.02
N LEU A 359 -58.78 -7.48 -9.73
CA LEU A 359 -57.83 -8.58 -9.57
C LEU A 359 -57.21 -8.75 -8.17
N ARG A 360 -58.10 -9.01 -7.19
CA ARG A 360 -57.82 -10.05 -6.19
C ARG A 360 -57.93 -11.42 -6.86
N GLY A 361 -56.79 -12.09 -6.95
CA GLY A 361 -56.71 -13.53 -6.78
C GLY A 361 -55.42 -13.78 -6.02
N SER A 362 -55.48 -14.52 -4.91
CA SER A 362 -54.31 -15.11 -4.29
C SER A 362 -53.68 -16.10 -5.28
N GLN A 363 -53.03 -15.61 -6.33
CA GLN A 363 -52.35 -16.49 -7.26
C GLN A 363 -51.07 -16.95 -6.59
N ARG A 364 -50.98 -18.27 -6.37
CA ARG A 364 -49.74 -18.91 -5.91
C ARG A 364 -48.65 -18.53 -6.90
N ARG A 365 -47.58 -17.90 -6.41
CA ARG A 365 -46.40 -17.62 -7.24
C ARG A 365 -45.98 -18.87 -8.02
N PRO A 366 -45.66 -18.75 -9.31
CA PRO A 366 -45.26 -19.89 -10.11
C PRO A 366 -43.97 -20.52 -9.54
N MET A 367 -43.80 -21.83 -9.75
CA MET A 367 -42.67 -22.55 -9.17
C MET A 367 -41.31 -22.01 -9.62
N TRP A 368 -41.19 -21.55 -10.87
CA TRP A 368 -39.95 -20.96 -11.39
C TRP A 368 -39.56 -19.68 -10.63
N SER A 369 -40.52 -18.83 -10.29
CA SER A 369 -40.29 -17.59 -9.53
C SER A 369 -39.78 -17.92 -8.13
N ARG A 370 -40.44 -18.88 -7.46
CA ARG A 370 -40.02 -19.35 -6.13
C ARG A 370 -38.63 -20.01 -6.18
N ALA A 371 -38.33 -20.74 -7.24
CA ALA A 371 -37.02 -21.36 -7.44
C ALA A 371 -35.93 -20.30 -7.65
N ALA A 372 -36.17 -19.29 -8.49
CA ALA A 372 -35.21 -18.20 -8.75
C ALA A 372 -34.90 -17.39 -7.47
N VAL A 373 -35.94 -16.97 -6.73
CA VAL A 373 -35.75 -16.30 -5.42
C VAL A 373 -35.07 -17.23 -4.42
N GLY A 374 -35.40 -18.53 -4.43
CA GLY A 374 -34.76 -19.54 -3.59
C GLY A 374 -33.27 -19.71 -3.89
N VAL A 375 -32.86 -19.68 -5.16
CA VAL A 375 -31.45 -19.72 -5.57
C VAL A 375 -30.72 -18.47 -5.07
N ALA A 376 -31.31 -17.29 -5.25
CA ALA A 376 -30.75 -16.04 -4.72
C ALA A 376 -30.61 -16.08 -3.19
N PHE A 377 -31.61 -16.60 -2.47
CA PHE A 377 -31.55 -16.75 -1.01
C PHE A 377 -30.49 -17.78 -0.59
N CYS A 378 -30.41 -18.93 -1.28
CA CYS A 378 -29.41 -19.94 -1.02
C CYS A 378 -28.00 -19.38 -1.22
N TYR A 379 -27.79 -18.63 -2.29
CA TYR A 379 -26.54 -17.92 -2.56
C TYR A 379 -26.22 -16.87 -1.48
N SER A 380 -27.21 -16.07 -1.07
CA SER A 380 -26.98 -14.96 -0.13
C SER A 380 -26.81 -15.37 1.32
N PHE A 381 -27.27 -16.57 1.71
CA PHE A 381 -27.30 -17.01 3.11
C PHE A 381 -26.82 -18.45 3.31
N VAL A 382 -27.41 -19.41 2.59
CA VAL A 382 -27.21 -20.83 2.88
C VAL A 382 -25.79 -21.29 2.54
N THR A 383 -25.27 -20.93 1.37
CA THR A 383 -23.92 -21.31 0.94
C THR A 383 -22.84 -20.71 1.84
N LEU A 384 -23.05 -19.50 2.38
CA LEU A 384 -22.19 -18.90 3.41
C LEU A 384 -22.20 -19.73 4.68
N VAL A 385 -23.41 -20.03 5.17
CA VAL A 385 -23.65 -20.83 6.38
C VAL A 385 -23.10 -22.26 6.25
N LEU A 386 -22.96 -22.75 5.02
CA LEU A 386 -22.33 -24.04 4.72
C LEU A 386 -20.83 -23.92 4.41
N GLY A 387 -20.24 -22.72 4.50
CA GLY A 387 -18.83 -22.48 4.18
C GLY A 387 -18.45 -22.82 2.74
N LEU A 388 -19.42 -22.86 1.83
CA LEU A 388 -19.22 -23.12 0.39
C LEU A 388 -18.77 -21.86 -0.36
N GLN A 389 -18.88 -20.68 0.26
CA GLN A 389 -18.40 -19.40 -0.25
C GLN A 389 -17.90 -18.50 0.88
N GLU A 390 -17.07 -17.51 0.54
CA GLU A 390 -16.58 -16.49 1.47
C GLU A 390 -17.63 -15.40 1.72
N GLU A 391 -17.65 -14.78 2.91
CA GLU A 391 -18.59 -13.69 3.26
C GLU A 391 -18.49 -12.49 2.31
N SER A 392 -17.30 -12.26 1.75
CA SER A 392 -17.03 -11.20 0.79
C SER A 392 -17.89 -11.31 -0.49
N THR A 393 -18.36 -12.51 -0.87
CA THR A 393 -19.07 -12.71 -2.15
C THR A 393 -20.49 -12.14 -2.18
N THR A 394 -21.12 -11.97 -1.01
CA THR A 394 -22.44 -11.34 -0.89
C THR A 394 -22.35 -9.86 -0.53
N ASN A 395 -21.15 -9.38 -0.23
CA ASN A 395 -20.90 -8.01 0.14
C ASN A 395 -20.52 -7.20 -1.09
N MET A 396 -21.34 -6.23 -1.48
CA MET A 396 -20.95 -5.26 -2.53
C MET A 396 -19.73 -4.40 -2.12
N PHE A 397 -19.37 -4.42 -0.82
CA PHE A 397 -18.13 -3.85 -0.29
C PHE A 397 -17.50 -4.88 0.64
N ALA A 398 -16.45 -5.55 0.18
CA ALA A 398 -15.78 -6.57 0.96
C ALA A 398 -14.92 -5.95 2.06
N ASN A 399 -14.95 -6.54 3.26
CA ASN A 399 -14.07 -6.19 4.36
C ASN A 399 -12.61 -6.52 3.98
N LEU A 400 -11.69 -5.55 4.07
CA LEU A 400 -10.29 -5.73 3.67
C LEU A 400 -9.52 -6.73 4.54
N LYS A 401 -10.08 -7.14 5.68
CA LYS A 401 -9.42 -8.02 6.65
C LYS A 401 -10.29 -9.21 7.10
N ALA A 402 -11.53 -9.34 6.64
CA ALA A 402 -12.35 -10.52 6.94
C ALA A 402 -11.97 -11.67 6.00
N GLY A 403 -11.00 -12.50 6.39
CA GLY A 403 -10.77 -13.72 5.64
C GLY A 403 -9.38 -14.33 5.70
N HIS A 404 -8.51 -13.96 6.64
CA HIS A 404 -7.34 -14.79 6.93
C HIS A 404 -7.74 -16.07 7.66
N GLY A 405 -8.47 -16.94 6.95
CA GLY A 405 -8.41 -18.37 7.20
C GLY A 405 -9.44 -19.02 8.12
N GLY A 406 -10.59 -18.39 8.36
CA GLY A 406 -11.73 -19.04 9.01
C GLY A 406 -12.64 -19.73 8.00
N SER A 407 -13.37 -20.77 8.42
CA SER A 407 -14.54 -21.24 7.68
C SER A 407 -15.79 -20.54 8.22
N ASN A 408 -16.65 -20.06 7.32
CA ASN A 408 -17.97 -19.50 7.64
C ASN A 408 -19.05 -20.58 7.87
N HIS A 409 -18.67 -21.86 7.96
CA HIS A 409 -19.65 -22.93 8.10
C HIS A 409 -20.29 -22.93 9.51
N PHE A 410 -21.53 -22.44 9.64
CA PHE A 410 -22.25 -22.37 10.91
C PHE A 410 -22.96 -23.70 11.29
N PHE A 411 -23.27 -24.58 10.33
CA PHE A 411 -23.93 -25.89 10.59
C PHE A 411 -22.96 -27.02 10.98
N LEU A 412 -21.84 -27.14 10.28
CA LEU A 412 -20.72 -28.03 10.57
C LEU A 412 -19.50 -27.12 10.67
N PRO A 413 -19.20 -26.56 11.84
CA PRO A 413 -18.08 -25.65 11.98
C PRO A 413 -16.79 -26.38 11.69
N THR A 414 -16.38 -26.40 10.42
CA THR A 414 -15.05 -26.86 10.03
C THR A 414 -14.00 -25.97 10.68
N GLY A 415 -14.36 -24.73 11.07
CA GLY A 415 -13.67 -23.94 12.09
C GLY A 415 -13.36 -24.71 13.37
N LEU A 416 -14.36 -25.37 13.99
CA LEU A 416 -14.14 -26.24 15.15
C LEU A 416 -13.30 -27.48 14.81
N LEU A 417 -13.38 -28.02 13.58
CA LEU A 417 -12.46 -29.08 13.16
C LEU A 417 -11.01 -28.56 13.07
N PHE A 418 -10.80 -27.34 12.56
CA PHE A 418 -9.47 -26.70 12.55
C PHE A 418 -8.97 -26.43 13.97
N HIS A 419 -9.84 -26.02 14.89
CA HIS A 419 -9.53 -25.92 16.31
C HIS A 419 -9.15 -27.28 16.90
N TRP A 420 -9.99 -28.28 16.69
CA TRP A 420 -9.81 -29.62 17.21
C TRP A 420 -8.55 -30.29 16.67
N PHE A 421 -8.25 -30.16 15.37
CA PHE A 421 -6.99 -30.65 14.81
C PHE A 421 -5.78 -29.84 15.28
N ALA A 422 -5.91 -28.55 15.59
CA ALA A 422 -4.80 -27.81 16.18
C ALA A 422 -4.47 -28.28 17.61
N ASP A 423 -5.51 -28.64 18.38
CA ASP A 423 -5.40 -29.06 19.78
C ASP A 423 -5.14 -30.57 19.95
N ALA A 424 -5.46 -31.38 18.93
CA ALA A 424 -5.24 -32.82 18.96
C ALA A 424 -3.73 -33.16 18.87
N SER A 425 -3.21 -33.84 19.89
CA SER A 425 -1.79 -34.21 20.01
C SER A 425 -1.24 -35.10 18.88
N ASN A 426 -2.12 -35.78 18.13
CA ASN A 426 -1.76 -36.74 17.06
C ASN A 426 -2.20 -36.28 15.66
N SER A 427 -2.52 -35.01 15.45
CA SER A 427 -2.92 -34.49 14.14
C SER A 427 -1.72 -34.24 13.23
N HIS A 428 -1.95 -34.18 11.91
CA HIS A 428 -0.94 -33.73 10.95
C HIS A 428 -0.49 -32.30 11.31
N PRO A 429 0.79 -31.91 11.14
CA PRO A 429 1.28 -30.55 11.43
C PRO A 429 0.56 -29.40 10.71
N PHE A 430 -0.26 -29.73 9.70
CA PHE A 430 -1.05 -28.81 8.89
C PHE A 430 -2.56 -29.12 8.96
N GLY A 431 -2.98 -29.97 9.91
CA GLY A 431 -4.39 -30.34 10.10
C GLY A 431 -5.24 -29.21 10.70
N GLY A 432 -4.61 -28.28 11.42
CA GLY A 432 -5.24 -27.12 12.04
C GLY A 432 -4.23 -26.04 12.43
N GLY A 433 -4.73 -24.86 12.81
CA GLY A 433 -3.92 -23.71 13.22
C GLY A 433 -3.60 -22.72 12.10
N ILE A 434 -2.82 -21.68 12.46
CA ILE A 434 -2.46 -20.59 11.56
C ILE A 434 -0.95 -20.62 11.30
N ILE A 435 -0.57 -20.46 10.02
CA ILE A 435 0.81 -20.31 9.57
C ILE A 435 1.02 -18.87 9.11
N ARG A 436 2.04 -18.20 9.64
CA ARG A 436 2.55 -16.94 9.13
C ARG A 436 3.74 -17.21 8.24
N ILE A 437 3.68 -16.77 6.99
CA ILE A 437 4.85 -16.82 6.10
C ILE A 437 5.76 -15.67 6.48
N GLU A 438 6.98 -15.99 6.91
CA GLU A 438 7.95 -15.00 7.36
C GLU A 438 8.81 -14.49 6.21
N ASN A 439 9.22 -15.39 5.30
CA ASN A 439 10.00 -15.06 4.10
C ASN A 439 9.97 -16.23 3.10
N THR A 440 10.08 -15.96 1.81
CA THR A 440 10.23 -17.02 0.80
C THR A 440 10.92 -16.53 -0.46
N THR A 441 11.70 -17.41 -1.11
CA THR A 441 12.22 -17.17 -2.45
C THR A 441 11.29 -17.66 -3.56
N SER A 442 10.20 -18.37 -3.24
CA SER A 442 9.23 -18.83 -4.24
C SER A 442 8.58 -17.63 -4.94
N ASN A 443 8.61 -17.62 -6.27
CA ASN A 443 7.92 -16.61 -7.05
C ASN A 443 6.40 -16.81 -6.97
N TRP A 444 5.94 -18.06 -6.97
CA TRP A 444 4.53 -18.40 -6.80
C TRP A 444 3.97 -17.87 -5.49
N LEU A 445 4.60 -18.18 -4.35
CA LEU A 445 4.10 -17.75 -3.04
C LEU A 445 4.09 -16.23 -2.89
N ARG A 446 5.08 -15.53 -3.45
CA ARG A 446 5.16 -14.05 -3.45
C ARG A 446 4.11 -13.39 -4.33
N THR A 447 3.73 -14.06 -5.42
CA THR A 447 2.77 -13.52 -6.37
C THR A 447 1.35 -13.77 -5.89
N ILE A 448 1.04 -15.01 -5.49
CA ILE A 448 -0.33 -15.45 -5.22
C ILE A 448 -0.87 -14.93 -3.88
N TYR A 449 0.00 -14.69 -2.88
CA TYR A 449 -0.35 -14.06 -1.61
C TYR A 449 0.73 -13.05 -1.17
N PRO A 450 0.36 -11.97 -0.45
CA PRO A 450 -0.99 -11.58 -0.08
C PRO A 450 -1.72 -10.78 -1.19
N ALA A 451 -1.11 -10.64 -2.38
CA ALA A 451 -1.59 -9.79 -3.47
C ALA A 451 -1.75 -8.33 -3.04
N ASP A 452 -0.61 -7.65 -2.87
CA ASP A 452 -0.55 -6.26 -2.43
C ASP A 452 -0.89 -5.29 -3.56
N PHE A 453 -2.01 -4.59 -3.39
CA PHE A 453 -2.47 -3.54 -4.28
C PHE A 453 -2.30 -2.15 -3.64
N THR A 454 -1.59 -2.03 -2.51
CA THR A 454 -1.36 -0.75 -1.80
C THR A 454 -0.69 0.29 -2.68
N HIS A 455 0.23 -0.13 -3.54
CA HIS A 455 0.95 0.74 -4.48
C HIS A 455 0.04 1.34 -5.58
N LEU A 456 -1.15 0.79 -5.78
CA LEU A 456 -2.15 1.32 -6.71
C LEU A 456 -3.13 2.29 -6.04
N LEU A 457 -3.05 2.47 -4.72
CA LEU A 457 -3.95 3.37 -4.01
C LEU A 457 -3.70 4.82 -4.42
N GLU A 458 -4.73 5.45 -4.96
CA GLU A 458 -4.73 6.87 -5.27
C GLU A 458 -5.51 7.68 -4.22
N PRO A 459 -5.15 8.96 -3.99
CA PRO A 459 -3.98 9.65 -4.54
C PRO A 459 -2.68 9.32 -3.76
N ALA A 460 -1.52 9.59 -4.36
CA ALA A 460 -0.23 9.40 -3.71
C ALA A 460 -0.15 10.13 -2.35
N GLY A 461 0.47 9.48 -1.36
CA GLY A 461 0.55 9.98 0.02
C GLY A 461 -0.63 9.61 0.92
N LEU A 462 -1.60 8.82 0.43
CA LEU A 462 -2.75 8.36 1.20
C LEU A 462 -2.34 7.55 2.44
N THR A 463 -1.35 6.66 2.29
CA THR A 463 -0.82 5.82 3.37
C THR A 463 -0.37 6.65 4.57
N GLU A 464 0.37 7.73 4.31
CA GLU A 464 0.88 8.66 5.32
C GLU A 464 -0.24 9.45 5.98
N ILE A 465 -1.25 9.87 5.21
CA ILE A 465 -2.43 10.57 5.74
C ILE A 465 -3.19 9.66 6.69
N MET A 466 -3.47 8.42 6.28
CA MET A 466 -4.15 7.43 7.10
C MET A 466 -3.39 7.14 8.39
N GLU A 467 -2.07 6.98 8.31
CA GLU A 467 -1.20 6.85 9.49
C GLU A 467 -1.30 8.07 10.42
N SER A 468 -1.28 9.27 9.85
CA SER A 468 -1.33 10.51 10.63
C SER A 468 -2.70 10.79 11.28
N ILE A 469 -3.79 10.17 10.80
CA ILE A 469 -5.09 10.14 11.50
C ILE A 469 -5.24 8.89 12.41
N GLY A 470 -4.13 8.24 12.73
CA GLY A 470 -4.06 7.15 13.72
C GLY A 470 -4.53 5.79 13.19
N ASN A 471 -4.60 5.56 11.88
CA ASN A 471 -4.78 4.21 11.33
C ASN A 471 -3.41 3.49 11.33
N PRO A 472 -3.31 2.18 11.61
CA PRO A 472 -2.13 1.40 11.22
C PRO A 472 -1.79 1.58 9.73
N PRO A 473 -0.53 1.35 9.31
CA PRO A 473 -0.12 1.46 7.90
C PRO A 473 -1.12 0.72 7.03
N PRO A 474 -1.89 1.42 6.17
CA PRO A 474 -2.94 0.76 5.43
C PRO A 474 -2.30 -0.11 4.36
N ILE A 475 -2.57 -1.41 4.41
CA ILE A 475 -2.17 -2.36 3.39
C ILE A 475 -3.43 -2.92 2.74
N TYR A 476 -3.51 -2.83 1.42
CA TYR A 476 -4.66 -3.25 0.64
C TYR A 476 -4.34 -4.58 -0.05
N PHE A 477 -4.70 -5.68 0.62
CA PHE A 477 -4.52 -7.05 0.14
C PHE A 477 -5.79 -7.56 -0.54
N ASN A 478 -5.65 -8.20 -1.71
CA ASN A 478 -6.78 -8.87 -2.38
C ASN A 478 -6.36 -10.21 -3.00
N PRO A 479 -6.05 -11.21 -2.16
CA PRO A 479 -5.56 -12.51 -2.62
C PRO A 479 -6.64 -13.27 -3.41
N GLY A 480 -7.93 -13.04 -3.13
CA GLY A 480 -9.05 -13.62 -3.88
C GLY A 480 -9.04 -13.18 -5.35
N ALA A 481 -9.01 -11.88 -5.60
CA ALA A 481 -8.95 -11.35 -6.97
C ALA A 481 -7.72 -11.88 -7.72
N ASN A 482 -6.54 -11.89 -7.08
CA ASN A 482 -5.34 -12.36 -7.76
C ASN A 482 -5.33 -13.87 -8.03
N ARG A 483 -5.85 -14.67 -7.09
CA ARG A 483 -5.95 -16.13 -7.25
C ARG A 483 -6.90 -16.52 -8.37
N ASN A 484 -8.01 -15.80 -8.49
CA ASN A 484 -9.11 -16.17 -9.39
C ASN A 484 -8.92 -15.58 -10.78
N LEU A 485 -8.55 -14.30 -10.83
CA LEU A 485 -8.45 -13.53 -12.07
C LEU A 485 -7.01 -13.44 -12.60
N GLY A 486 -6.01 -13.81 -11.79
CA GLY A 486 -4.60 -13.80 -12.20
C GLY A 486 -4.04 -12.40 -12.48
N LEU A 487 -4.62 -11.35 -11.89
CA LEU A 487 -4.37 -9.95 -12.23
C LEU A 487 -2.91 -9.50 -12.04
N LEU A 488 -2.16 -10.13 -11.14
CA LEU A 488 -0.78 -9.74 -10.78
C LEU A 488 0.27 -10.80 -11.16
N ARG A 489 -0.04 -11.76 -12.03
CA ARG A 489 0.89 -12.87 -12.37
C ARG A 489 2.27 -12.42 -12.87
N ASP A 490 2.34 -11.22 -13.46
CA ASP A 490 3.56 -10.69 -14.10
C ASP A 490 4.13 -9.42 -13.42
N VAL A 491 3.60 -9.02 -12.26
CA VAL A 491 4.04 -7.79 -11.56
C VAL A 491 4.92 -8.15 -10.37
N PRO A 492 6.19 -7.70 -10.31
CA PRO A 492 7.07 -7.94 -9.16
C PRO A 492 6.45 -7.38 -7.88
N GLN A 493 6.09 -8.27 -6.95
CA GLN A 493 5.46 -7.89 -5.68
C GLN A 493 6.51 -7.70 -4.58
N ARG A 494 6.34 -6.64 -3.78
CA ARG A 494 7.01 -6.51 -2.49
C ARG A 494 6.47 -7.62 -1.57
N PHE A 495 7.36 -8.42 -0.99
CA PHE A 495 6.95 -9.45 -0.04
C PHE A 495 6.50 -8.83 1.29
N PHE A 496 5.30 -9.18 1.73
CA PHE A 496 4.78 -8.90 3.07
C PHE A 496 4.63 -10.19 3.84
N ARG A 497 4.76 -10.14 5.16
CA ARG A 497 4.33 -11.26 6.00
C ARG A 497 2.82 -11.35 5.96
N TYR A 498 2.31 -12.56 5.75
CA TYR A 498 0.88 -12.82 5.73
C TYR A 498 0.58 -14.12 6.47
N THR A 499 -0.65 -14.21 6.99
CA THR A 499 -1.14 -15.42 7.64
C THR A 499 -2.09 -16.16 6.73
N VAL A 500 -2.00 -17.49 6.76
CA VAL A 500 -2.91 -18.43 6.09
C VAL A 500 -3.24 -19.57 7.05
N PRO A 501 -4.40 -20.23 6.92
CA PRO A 501 -4.64 -21.51 7.56
C PRO A 501 -3.50 -22.48 7.28
N ALA A 502 -3.16 -23.33 8.26
CA ALA A 502 -2.16 -24.36 8.04
C ALA A 502 -2.54 -25.33 6.90
N LEU A 503 -3.84 -25.61 6.73
CA LEU A 503 -4.33 -26.42 5.62
C LEU A 503 -4.12 -25.72 4.27
N GLU A 504 -4.41 -24.42 4.21
CA GLU A 504 -4.22 -23.63 2.99
C GLU A 504 -2.73 -23.51 2.65
N PHE A 505 -1.88 -23.34 3.68
CA PHE A 505 -0.44 -23.38 3.51
C PHE A 505 0.04 -24.69 2.89
N LYS A 506 -0.51 -25.85 3.31
CA LYS A 506 -0.19 -27.14 2.71
C LYS A 506 -0.47 -27.17 1.21
N ARG A 507 -1.60 -26.59 0.77
CA ARG A 507 -1.95 -26.46 -0.65
C ARG A 507 -1.00 -25.51 -1.37
N LEU A 508 -0.76 -24.32 -0.82
CA LEU A 508 0.15 -23.32 -1.40
C LEU A 508 1.56 -23.86 -1.57
N LEU A 509 2.06 -24.60 -0.58
CA LEU A 509 3.36 -25.24 -0.61
C LEU A 509 3.44 -26.31 -1.71
N HIS A 510 2.37 -27.10 -1.88
CA HIS A 510 2.30 -28.08 -2.96
C HIS A 510 2.37 -27.41 -4.34
N GLU A 511 1.59 -26.35 -4.57
CA GLU A 511 1.60 -25.60 -5.82
C GLU A 511 2.93 -24.91 -6.10
N ALA A 512 3.57 -24.35 -5.07
CA ALA A 512 4.89 -23.75 -5.19
C ALA A 512 5.95 -24.78 -5.63
N LYS A 513 5.90 -26.00 -5.07
CA LYS A 513 6.80 -27.10 -5.43
C LYS A 513 6.67 -27.52 -6.89
N GLU A 514 5.46 -27.48 -7.44
CA GLU A 514 5.22 -27.83 -8.85
C GLU A 514 5.71 -26.74 -9.81
N ARG A 515 5.64 -25.47 -9.40
CA ARG A 515 5.91 -24.32 -10.26
C ARG A 515 7.35 -23.82 -10.22
N ASP A 516 7.86 -23.53 -9.02
CA ASP A 516 9.17 -22.89 -8.87
C ASP A 516 10.31 -23.91 -8.77
N LYS A 517 9.99 -25.18 -8.41
CA LYS A 517 10.88 -26.34 -8.19
C LYS A 517 11.99 -26.15 -7.15
N ASP A 518 12.63 -24.99 -7.08
CA ASP A 518 13.69 -24.61 -6.15
C ASP A 518 13.32 -23.32 -5.42
N PHE A 519 13.18 -23.38 -4.10
CA PHE A 519 12.99 -22.20 -3.27
C PHE A 519 13.27 -22.45 -1.79
N THR A 520 13.54 -21.38 -1.06
CA THR A 520 13.58 -21.38 0.40
C THR A 520 12.34 -20.70 0.96
N LEU A 521 11.94 -21.13 2.16
CA LEU A 521 10.74 -20.66 2.82
C LEU A 521 10.95 -20.72 4.33
N VAL A 522 10.68 -19.61 5.01
CA VAL A 522 10.61 -19.55 6.47
C VAL A 522 9.16 -19.26 6.83
N TYR A 523 8.59 -20.10 7.69
CA TYR A 523 7.25 -19.90 8.21
C TYR A 523 7.18 -20.13 9.71
N THR A 524 6.24 -19.46 10.35
CA THR A 524 5.96 -19.58 11.78
C THR A 524 4.57 -20.18 11.96
N LYS A 525 4.47 -21.27 12.72
CA LYS A 525 3.20 -21.72 13.29
C LYS A 525 2.85 -20.83 14.48
N LEU A 526 1.64 -20.29 14.50
CA LEU A 526 1.16 -19.42 15.57
C LEU A 526 0.47 -20.23 16.68
N PRO A 527 0.57 -19.80 17.96
CA PRO A 527 0.00 -20.50 19.09
C PRO A 527 -1.53 -20.33 19.13
N GLY A 528 -2.24 -21.26 18.51
CA GLY A 528 -3.70 -21.25 18.42
C GLY A 528 -4.20 -21.07 16.99
N THR A 529 -5.42 -20.55 16.89
CA THR A 529 -6.31 -20.81 15.74
C THR A 529 -7.16 -19.59 15.36
N HIS A 530 -7.17 -18.57 16.20
CA HIS A 530 -7.81 -17.28 15.98
C HIS A 530 -7.11 -16.20 16.82
N GLY A 531 -7.18 -14.96 16.38
CA GLY A 531 -6.61 -13.80 17.07
C GLY A 531 -6.67 -12.54 16.20
N ASP A 532 -6.53 -11.38 16.85
CA ASP A 532 -6.48 -10.08 16.17
C ASP A 532 -5.19 -9.90 15.36
N GLU A 533 -5.11 -8.85 14.55
CA GLU A 533 -3.93 -8.59 13.70
C GLU A 533 -2.65 -8.37 14.52
N LYS A 534 -2.77 -7.83 15.74
CA LYS A 534 -1.62 -7.67 16.64
C LYS A 534 -1.06 -9.03 17.04
N TRP A 535 -1.93 -9.94 17.48
CA TRP A 535 -1.56 -11.32 17.77
C TRP A 535 -0.98 -12.00 16.54
N ARG A 536 -1.62 -11.88 15.36
CA ARG A 536 -1.12 -12.46 14.11
C ARG A 536 0.24 -11.92 13.70
N ALA A 537 0.59 -10.69 14.05
CA ALA A 537 1.88 -10.07 13.73
C ALA A 537 3.04 -10.52 14.65
N ILE A 538 2.76 -10.90 15.90
CA ILE A 538 3.81 -11.13 16.92
C ILE A 538 3.83 -12.55 17.50
N ALA A 539 2.72 -13.28 17.48
CA ALA A 539 2.64 -14.59 18.09
C ALA A 539 3.59 -15.57 17.39
N THR A 540 4.15 -16.51 18.15
CA THR A 540 5.15 -17.49 17.65
C THR A 540 5.05 -18.75 18.51
N GLU A 541 4.73 -19.90 17.92
CA GLU A 541 4.79 -21.22 18.56
C GLU A 541 6.05 -21.96 18.07
N ARG A 542 6.23 -22.01 16.74
CA ARG A 542 7.33 -22.75 16.11
C ARG A 542 7.72 -22.11 14.78
N ILE A 543 9.00 -21.81 14.61
CA ILE A 543 9.59 -21.34 13.34
C ILE A 543 10.17 -22.54 12.60
N VAL A 544 9.93 -22.62 11.30
CA VAL A 544 10.40 -23.70 10.43
C VAL A 544 11.06 -23.08 9.20
N SER A 545 12.29 -23.53 8.91
CA SER A 545 12.99 -23.21 7.66
C SER A 545 12.93 -24.41 6.73
N VAL A 546 12.49 -24.16 5.50
CA VAL A 546 12.30 -25.17 4.47
C VAL A 546 13.16 -24.81 3.27
N GLU A 547 13.90 -25.78 2.79
CA GLU A 547 14.55 -25.73 1.49
C GLU A 547 13.89 -26.76 0.57
N VAL A 548 13.39 -26.29 -0.56
CA VAL A 548 12.87 -27.13 -1.64
C VAL A 548 13.90 -27.16 -2.75
N ARG A 549 14.33 -28.36 -3.15
CA ARG A 549 15.19 -28.60 -4.32
C ARG A 549 14.57 -29.66 -5.21
N ASP A 550 14.44 -29.39 -6.51
CA ASP A 550 13.80 -30.24 -7.50
C ASP A 550 12.39 -30.73 -7.06
N GLY A 551 11.63 -29.84 -6.42
CA GLY A 551 10.31 -30.16 -5.86
C GLY A 551 10.34 -31.10 -4.63
N THR A 552 11.53 -31.45 -4.13
CA THR A 552 11.71 -32.25 -2.92
C THR A 552 11.94 -31.35 -1.72
N LEU A 553 11.14 -31.56 -0.68
CA LEU A 553 11.16 -30.75 0.53
C LEU A 553 12.19 -31.30 1.53
N ARG A 554 13.13 -30.47 1.95
CA ARG A 554 14.02 -30.73 3.10
C ARG A 554 13.65 -29.74 4.21
N GLU A 555 13.09 -30.27 5.29
CA GLU A 555 12.75 -29.48 6.47
C GLU A 555 13.97 -29.38 7.38
N CYS A 556 14.49 -28.17 7.58
CA CYS A 556 15.44 -27.88 8.65
C CYS A 556 14.65 -27.35 9.83
N LEU A 557 14.42 -28.23 10.82
CA LEU A 557 13.89 -27.81 12.12
C LEU A 557 14.95 -26.97 12.83
N SER A 558 14.77 -25.66 12.86
CA SER A 558 15.32 -24.86 13.95
C SER A 558 14.53 -25.23 15.20
N SER A 559 14.97 -26.27 15.90
CA SER A 559 14.63 -26.41 17.32
C SER A 559 15.04 -25.12 18.03
N PRO A 560 14.29 -24.60 19.02
CA PRO A 560 14.72 -23.46 19.83
C PRO A 560 16.06 -23.66 20.58
N HIS A 561 16.71 -24.82 20.46
CA HIS A 561 17.94 -25.15 21.17
C HIS A 561 18.94 -25.95 20.33
N SER A 562 19.49 -25.37 19.26
CA SER A 562 20.95 -25.51 19.10
C SER A 562 21.56 -24.60 20.15
N ALA A 563 22.39 -25.11 21.06
CA ALA A 563 23.02 -24.30 22.10
C ALA A 563 23.64 -23.03 21.47
N LEU A 564 23.11 -21.86 21.86
CA LEU A 564 23.61 -20.57 21.40
C LEU A 564 25.10 -20.52 21.72
N SER A 565 25.92 -20.37 20.67
CA SER A 565 27.37 -20.38 20.75
C SER A 565 27.94 -19.46 19.68
N TRP A 566 29.09 -18.86 19.96
CA TRP A 566 29.79 -18.01 19.00
C TRP A 566 30.06 -18.75 17.70
N GLU A 567 30.50 -20.00 17.76
CA GLU A 567 30.80 -20.84 16.59
C GLU A 567 29.55 -21.09 15.71
N ALA A 568 28.35 -21.11 16.29
CA ALA A 568 27.10 -21.23 15.52
C ALA A 568 26.78 -19.93 14.77
N LEU A 569 26.92 -18.78 15.44
CA LEU A 569 26.72 -17.45 14.82
C LEU A 569 27.76 -17.17 13.72
N GLU A 570 29.02 -17.55 13.97
CA GLU A 570 30.11 -17.43 13.00
C GLU A 570 29.82 -18.27 11.74
N ARG A 571 29.32 -19.50 11.90
CA ARG A 571 28.89 -20.35 10.78
C ARG A 571 27.74 -19.74 10.00
N GLN A 572 26.80 -19.06 10.66
CA GLN A 572 25.66 -18.42 10.00
C GLN A 572 26.08 -17.23 9.12
N LEU A 573 27.10 -16.46 9.54
CA LEU A 573 27.68 -15.38 8.74
C LEU A 573 28.64 -15.88 7.66
N GLY A 574 29.30 -17.03 7.88
CA GLY A 574 30.09 -17.73 6.88
C GLY A 574 31.23 -16.89 6.29
N ALA A 575 31.23 -16.75 4.96
CA ALA A 575 32.30 -16.08 4.23
C ALA A 575 32.45 -14.59 4.60
N SER A 576 31.36 -13.90 4.96
CA SER A 576 31.43 -12.47 5.27
C SER A 576 32.22 -12.19 6.54
N LEU A 577 32.20 -13.10 7.52
CA LEU A 577 32.97 -12.94 8.74
C LEU A 577 34.45 -13.30 8.57
N SER A 578 34.73 -14.32 7.75
CA SER A 578 36.08 -14.87 7.55
C SER A 578 36.90 -14.16 6.46
N ALA A 579 36.25 -13.42 5.56
CA ALA A 579 36.96 -12.66 4.53
C ALA A 579 37.83 -11.54 5.15
N PRO A 580 38.99 -11.22 4.55
CA PRO A 580 39.87 -10.16 5.03
C PRO A 580 39.16 -8.80 5.07
N LEU A 581 39.27 -8.11 6.21
CA LEU A 581 38.71 -6.76 6.38
C LEU A 581 39.64 -5.69 5.82
N PRO A 582 39.09 -4.56 5.34
CA PRO A 582 39.86 -3.35 5.12
C PRO A 582 40.59 -2.93 6.41
N VAL A 583 41.86 -2.53 6.27
CA VAL A 583 42.67 -2.12 7.42
C VAL A 583 42.08 -0.84 8.01
N SER A 584 41.74 -0.89 9.30
CA SER A 584 41.20 0.25 10.04
C SER A 584 41.81 0.30 11.44
N ILE A 585 42.70 1.27 11.66
CA ILE A 585 43.48 1.40 12.88
C ILE A 585 42.91 2.56 13.69
N ASP A 586 42.54 2.29 14.94
CA ASP A 586 42.28 3.35 15.94
C ASP A 586 43.62 3.76 16.56
N SER A 587 44.04 5.01 16.35
CA SER A 587 45.35 5.49 16.82
C SER A 587 45.45 5.58 18.33
N VAL A 588 44.33 5.65 19.05
CA VAL A 588 44.31 5.70 20.52
C VAL A 588 44.51 4.29 21.08
N LEU A 589 43.95 3.28 20.43
CA LEU A 589 44.11 1.88 20.83
C LEU A 589 45.43 1.28 20.33
N ASN A 590 45.94 1.79 19.21
CA ASN A 590 47.20 1.35 18.59
C ASN A 590 48.09 2.58 18.32
N PRO A 591 48.85 3.05 19.32
CA PRO A 591 49.68 4.25 19.21
C PRO A 591 50.99 4.03 18.44
N ILE A 592 51.29 2.79 18.05
CA ILE A 592 52.50 2.44 17.30
C ILE A 592 52.29 2.78 15.82
N THR A 593 53.33 3.26 15.15
CA THR A 593 53.33 3.54 13.71
C THR A 593 52.89 2.29 12.92
N PRO A 594 51.81 2.37 12.14
CA PRO A 594 51.39 1.28 11.28
C PRO A 594 52.43 0.98 10.20
N ASN A 595 52.46 -0.27 9.73
CA ASN A 595 53.13 -0.58 8.47
C ASN A 595 52.24 -0.12 7.31
N PHE A 596 52.57 1.02 6.70
CA PHE A 596 51.77 1.60 5.61
C PHE A 596 51.94 0.81 4.32
N SER A 597 50.84 0.57 3.61
CA SER A 597 50.89 -0.04 2.29
C SER A 597 51.67 0.84 1.28
N THR A 598 52.36 0.17 0.37
CA THR A 598 53.00 0.76 -0.82
C THR A 598 52.19 0.54 -2.09
N GLU A 599 51.03 -0.11 -1.99
CA GLU A 599 50.16 -0.45 -3.13
C GLU A 599 48.86 0.35 -3.11
N ARG A 600 48.39 0.78 -1.94
CA ARG A 600 47.15 1.53 -1.76
C ARG A 600 47.31 2.74 -0.84
N PRO A 601 46.47 3.78 -1.01
CA PRO A 601 46.55 4.97 -0.17
C PRO A 601 46.10 4.69 1.28
N THR A 602 46.56 5.53 2.21
CA THR A 602 46.12 5.52 3.61
C THR A 602 45.40 6.83 3.94
N LEU A 603 44.12 6.73 4.32
CA LEU A 603 43.31 7.85 4.80
C LEU A 603 43.50 8.03 6.31
N PHE A 604 44.06 9.17 6.69
CA PHE A 604 44.01 9.68 8.05
C PHE A 604 42.74 10.52 8.21
N ARG A 605 41.74 9.98 8.93
CA ARG A 605 40.48 10.67 9.19
C ARG A 605 40.25 10.89 10.67
N GLU A 606 39.40 11.85 10.99
CA GLU A 606 38.95 12.06 12.37
C GLU A 606 38.30 10.77 12.90
N ARG A 607 38.67 10.40 14.14
CA ARG A 607 38.40 9.09 14.75
C ARG A 607 36.93 8.73 14.83
N HIS A 608 36.06 9.70 15.10
CA HIS A 608 34.64 9.49 15.32
C HIS A 608 33.79 9.64 14.06
N GLY A 609 34.39 10.03 12.92
CA GLY A 609 33.65 10.28 11.68
C GLY A 609 32.77 11.54 11.72
N TRP A 610 33.12 12.51 12.56
CA TRP A 610 32.38 13.77 12.71
C TRP A 610 32.92 14.91 11.85
N CYS A 611 34.17 14.83 11.41
CA CYS A 611 34.76 15.86 10.57
C CYS A 611 34.13 15.84 9.16
N PRO A 612 33.39 16.88 8.75
CA PRO A 612 32.76 16.91 7.42
C PRO A 612 33.79 16.87 6.29
N TYR A 613 34.98 17.42 6.51
CA TYR A 613 36.07 17.39 5.53
C TYR A 613 36.63 15.99 5.33
N SER A 614 36.76 15.21 6.41
CA SER A 614 37.16 13.79 6.30
C SER A 614 36.12 12.94 5.59
N GLU A 615 34.84 13.26 5.80
CA GLU A 615 33.72 12.59 5.15
C GLU A 615 33.71 12.78 3.63
N ARG A 616 34.12 13.94 3.12
CA ARG A 616 34.29 14.16 1.66
C ARG A 616 35.26 13.17 1.03
N VAL A 617 36.44 13.03 1.64
CA VAL A 617 37.51 12.15 1.12
C VAL A 617 37.11 10.69 1.28
N TRP A 618 36.48 10.34 2.40
CA TRP A 618 35.95 9.00 2.63
C TRP A 618 34.88 8.64 1.58
N LEU A 619 33.92 9.53 1.32
CA LEU A 619 32.91 9.32 0.30
C LEU A 619 33.51 9.15 -1.09
N ALA A 620 34.49 9.98 -1.46
CA ALA A 620 35.15 9.88 -2.75
C ALA A 620 35.87 8.53 -2.94
N LEU A 621 36.64 8.07 -1.93
CA LEU A 621 37.31 6.76 -1.99
C LEU A 621 36.31 5.61 -2.19
N GLU A 622 35.21 5.64 -1.44
CA GLU A 622 34.17 4.62 -1.51
C GLU A 622 33.40 4.64 -2.85
N LEU A 623 33.14 5.83 -3.40
CA LEU A 623 32.47 5.98 -4.70
C LEU A 623 33.33 5.48 -5.86
N ILE A 624 34.63 5.79 -5.84
CA ILE A 624 35.57 5.31 -6.87
C ILE A 624 35.77 3.79 -6.72
N GLY A 625 35.66 3.25 -5.50
CA GLY A 625 35.89 1.83 -5.24
C GLY A 625 37.38 1.48 -5.17
N VAL A 626 38.21 2.42 -4.72
CA VAL A 626 39.64 2.20 -4.47
C VAL A 626 39.80 1.49 -3.14
N ASP A 627 40.64 0.46 -3.07
CA ASP A 627 41.06 -0.11 -1.78
C ASP A 627 41.96 0.87 -1.04
N TYR A 628 41.73 1.09 0.25
CA TYR A 628 42.55 1.99 1.07
C TYR A 628 42.64 1.54 2.52
N ASP A 629 43.73 1.91 3.18
CA ASP A 629 43.88 1.74 4.63
C ASP A 629 43.32 2.97 5.36
N THR A 630 42.76 2.78 6.55
CA THR A 630 42.27 3.89 7.39
C THR A 630 43.03 3.97 8.69
N VAL A 631 43.51 5.17 9.04
CA VAL A 631 43.97 5.52 10.39
C VAL A 631 43.03 6.57 10.98
N ARG A 632 42.40 6.22 12.09
CA ARG A 632 41.44 7.06 12.83
C ARG A 632 42.19 7.88 13.89
N ILE A 633 42.26 9.19 13.70
CA ILE A 633 43.00 10.14 14.54
C ILE A 633 42.06 10.86 15.50
N ASP A 634 42.35 10.81 16.80
CA ASP A 634 41.59 11.54 17.81
C ASP A 634 41.96 13.04 17.80
N ASN A 635 40.98 13.88 17.47
CA ASN A 635 41.11 15.33 17.52
C ASN A 635 40.28 15.97 18.65
N THR A 636 39.61 15.17 19.49
CA THR A 636 38.63 15.64 20.48
C THR A 636 39.20 15.86 21.88
N GLY A 637 40.41 15.38 22.15
CA GLY A 637 41.09 15.55 23.43
C GLY A 637 42.05 14.42 23.80
N GLY A 638 42.09 13.32 23.04
CA GLY A 638 43.13 12.30 23.15
C GLY A 638 44.49 12.76 22.64
N SER A 639 45.54 12.06 23.06
CA SER A 639 46.89 12.26 22.52
C SER A 639 46.96 11.80 21.07
N ARG A 640 47.24 12.72 20.14
CA ARG A 640 47.58 12.38 18.75
C ARG A 640 48.83 11.49 18.76
N PRO A 641 48.90 10.44 17.92
CA PRO A 641 50.07 9.58 17.88
C PRO A 641 51.29 10.36 17.36
N SER A 642 52.49 10.01 17.82
CA SER A 642 53.73 10.73 17.48
C SER A 642 54.09 10.69 15.99
N TYR A 643 53.59 9.69 15.25
CA TYR A 643 53.81 9.54 13.82
C TYR A 643 52.86 10.37 12.95
N TYR A 644 51.91 11.10 13.54
CA TYR A 644 50.94 11.92 12.81
C TYR A 644 51.11 13.40 13.15
N GLY A 645 51.29 14.23 12.12
CA GLY A 645 51.35 15.69 12.22
C GLY A 645 50.30 16.36 11.33
N GLY A 646 49.83 17.54 11.73
CA GLY A 646 48.83 18.34 10.97
C GLY A 646 47.37 18.01 11.30
N GLU A 647 46.45 18.44 10.43
CA GLU A 647 44.99 18.32 10.61
C GLU A 647 44.39 17.26 9.70
N THR A 648 43.27 16.66 10.12
CA THR A 648 42.51 15.68 9.31
C THR A 648 41.51 16.37 8.38
N PRO A 649 41.25 15.86 7.16
CA PRO A 649 41.79 14.64 6.60
C PRO A 649 43.22 14.79 6.07
N GLN A 650 43.97 13.70 6.06
CA GLN A 650 45.17 13.58 5.21
C GLN A 650 45.16 12.26 4.46
N LEU A 651 45.77 12.25 3.29
CA LEU A 651 46.02 11.03 2.53
C LEU A 651 47.53 10.83 2.38
N ARG A 652 48.02 9.65 2.75
CA ARG A 652 49.34 9.18 2.34
C ARG A 652 49.18 8.32 1.09
N TRP A 653 49.79 8.75 0.01
CA TRP A 653 49.81 8.03 -1.26
C TRP A 653 50.73 6.80 -1.20
N PRO A 654 50.58 5.81 -2.11
CA PRO A 654 51.44 4.62 -2.15
C PRO A 654 52.95 4.94 -2.21
N ASN A 655 53.31 6.04 -2.88
CA ASN A 655 54.68 6.55 -2.98
C ASN A 655 55.20 7.28 -1.71
N GLY A 656 54.40 7.34 -0.64
CA GLY A 656 54.77 7.97 0.62
C GLY A 656 54.49 9.46 0.73
N LYS A 657 54.07 10.15 -0.35
CA LYS A 657 53.68 11.57 -0.29
C LYS A 657 52.44 11.75 0.58
N GLN A 658 52.39 12.83 1.37
CA GLN A 658 51.23 13.21 2.17
C GLN A 658 50.54 14.48 1.62
N GLN A 659 49.24 14.62 1.83
CA GLN A 659 48.41 15.76 1.41
C GLN A 659 47.19 15.93 2.33
N GLY A 660 46.76 17.17 2.62
CA GLY A 660 45.79 17.47 3.69
C GLY A 660 44.54 18.29 3.35
N GLU A 661 44.35 18.75 2.11
CA GLU A 661 43.18 19.58 1.74
C GLU A 661 42.06 18.76 1.09
N SER A 662 40.86 18.75 1.71
CA SER A 662 39.79 17.78 1.37
C SER A 662 39.35 17.77 -0.10
N MET A 663 39.12 18.94 -0.72
CA MET A 663 38.69 18.98 -2.12
C MET A 663 39.85 18.79 -3.11
N ASP A 664 41.06 19.19 -2.74
CA ASP A 664 42.25 18.89 -3.54
C ASP A 664 42.53 17.38 -3.53
N LEU A 665 42.28 16.72 -2.41
CA LEU A 665 42.32 15.26 -2.28
C LEU A 665 41.25 14.59 -3.13
N VAL A 666 39.99 15.04 -3.08
CA VAL A 666 38.92 14.50 -3.95
C VAL A 666 39.29 14.64 -5.42
N LYS A 667 39.76 15.82 -5.84
CA LYS A 667 40.20 16.09 -7.22
C LYS A 667 41.37 15.20 -7.63
N GLN A 668 42.36 15.03 -6.76
CA GLN A 668 43.51 14.19 -7.07
C GLN A 668 43.16 12.71 -7.08
N LEU A 669 42.28 12.24 -6.19
CA LEU A 669 41.79 10.86 -6.18
C LEU A 669 41.02 10.55 -7.47
N ASP A 670 40.11 11.43 -7.87
CA ASP A 670 39.33 11.29 -9.09
C ASP A 670 40.22 11.28 -10.34
N ALA A 671 41.23 12.16 -10.41
CA ALA A 671 42.21 12.16 -11.49
C ALA A 671 43.13 10.92 -11.50
N THR A 672 43.43 10.33 -10.34
CA THR A 672 44.36 9.21 -10.22
C THR A 672 43.70 7.86 -10.48
N TYR A 673 42.44 7.70 -10.06
CA TYR A 673 41.77 6.39 -9.99
C TYR A 673 40.43 6.33 -10.73
N ASN A 674 39.93 7.44 -11.27
CA ASN A 674 38.57 7.53 -11.83
C ASN A 674 38.50 8.38 -13.11
N ASP A 675 39.65 8.58 -13.78
CA ASP A 675 39.78 9.34 -15.03
C ASP A 675 39.11 10.74 -15.03
N GLY A 676 39.07 11.38 -13.85
CA GLY A 676 38.48 12.72 -13.69
C GLY A 676 36.95 12.77 -13.80
N TYR A 677 36.25 11.64 -13.63
CA TYR A 677 34.80 11.53 -13.80
C TYR A 677 33.99 12.54 -12.97
N PHE A 678 34.32 12.74 -11.70
CA PHE A 678 33.56 13.67 -10.84
C PHE A 678 33.67 15.14 -11.26
N TYR A 679 34.64 15.50 -12.11
CA TYR A 679 34.89 16.86 -12.61
C TYR A 679 34.56 17.04 -14.10
N GLN A 680 33.93 16.06 -14.77
CA GLN A 680 33.62 16.14 -16.20
C GLN A 680 32.61 17.24 -16.55
N HIS A 681 31.65 17.50 -15.67
CA HIS A 681 30.62 18.52 -15.94
C HIS A 681 31.17 19.94 -15.73
N ALA A 682 30.97 20.82 -16.72
CA ALA A 682 31.57 22.17 -16.75
C ALA A 682 31.21 23.06 -15.54
N LYS A 683 30.09 22.80 -14.86
CA LYS A 683 29.63 23.59 -13.69
C LYS A 683 30.18 23.10 -12.35
N VAL A 684 30.94 22.01 -12.28
CA VAL A 684 31.38 21.42 -10.99
C VAL A 684 32.13 22.43 -10.13
N GLU A 685 33.12 23.13 -10.69
CA GLU A 685 33.90 24.14 -9.95
C GLU A 685 33.05 25.35 -9.52
N GLU A 686 32.07 25.75 -10.33
CA GLU A 686 31.10 26.81 -9.98
C GLU A 686 30.25 26.37 -8.78
N ARG A 687 29.72 25.15 -8.79
CA ARG A 687 28.86 24.61 -7.71
C ARG A 687 29.64 24.36 -6.42
N ILE A 688 30.89 23.92 -6.51
CA ILE A 688 31.80 23.83 -5.35
C ILE A 688 32.07 25.24 -4.80
N SER A 689 32.30 26.23 -5.67
CA SER A 689 32.55 27.61 -5.23
C SER A 689 31.32 28.26 -4.59
N ALA A 690 30.12 27.94 -5.08
CA ALA A 690 28.86 28.43 -4.53
C ALA A 690 28.67 28.06 -3.04
N PHE A 691 29.24 26.92 -2.61
CA PHE A 691 29.24 26.51 -1.20
C PHE A 691 29.76 27.61 -0.28
N ARG A 692 30.85 28.29 -0.67
CA ARG A 692 31.49 29.34 0.15
C ARG A 692 30.64 30.60 0.30
N ASN A 693 29.70 30.82 -0.64
CA ASN A 693 28.85 32.00 -0.66
C ASN A 693 27.51 31.76 0.02
N ILE A 694 26.94 30.57 -0.15
CA ILE A 694 25.62 30.20 0.38
C ILE A 694 25.70 29.86 1.88
N PHE A 695 26.69 29.05 2.28
CA PHE A 695 26.88 28.78 3.71
C PHE A 695 27.42 30.02 4.44
N PRO A 696 26.99 30.24 5.69
CA PRO A 696 27.42 31.40 6.46
C PRO A 696 28.93 31.34 6.74
N ARG A 697 29.57 32.51 6.71
CA ARG A 697 30.97 32.69 7.14
C ARG A 697 31.05 32.63 8.66
N ALA A 698 30.98 31.42 9.19
CA ALA A 698 31.03 31.14 10.62
C ALA A 698 32.07 30.06 10.91
N ARG A 699 32.15 29.63 12.17
CA ARG A 699 33.10 28.61 12.59
C ARG A 699 32.64 27.23 12.12
N PRO A 700 33.49 26.44 11.42
CA PRO A 700 33.18 25.05 11.09
C PRO A 700 32.83 24.25 12.33
N SER A 701 31.79 23.43 12.24
CA SER A 701 31.21 22.71 13.37
C SER A 701 30.87 21.29 12.97
N SER A 702 31.08 20.34 13.88
CA SER A 702 30.57 18.96 13.73
C SER A 702 29.08 18.85 14.13
N ARG A 703 28.58 19.83 14.91
CA ARG A 703 27.15 20.14 15.03
C ARG A 703 26.65 20.76 13.72
N ALA A 704 25.42 21.30 13.70
CA ALA A 704 24.85 21.83 12.46
C ALA A 704 25.90 22.70 11.76
N ALA A 705 26.10 22.46 10.46
CA ALA A 705 27.17 23.11 9.71
C ALA A 705 27.20 24.61 10.01
N PHE A 706 28.34 25.12 10.45
CA PHE A 706 28.52 26.54 10.80
C PHE A 706 27.60 27.08 11.90
N LEU A 707 27.15 26.24 12.85
CA LEU A 707 26.20 26.62 13.91
C LEU A 707 26.62 27.84 14.73
N PHE A 708 27.92 28.10 14.89
CA PHE A 708 28.44 29.18 15.73
C PHE A 708 29.21 30.21 14.93
N GLN A 709 29.04 31.47 15.31
CA GLN A 709 29.96 32.54 14.96
C GLN A 709 31.34 32.29 15.59
N TYR A 710 32.36 33.01 15.10
CA TYR A 710 33.73 32.90 15.62
C TYR A 710 33.85 33.32 17.09
N ASN A 711 32.94 34.17 17.60
CA ASN A 711 32.87 34.55 19.01
C ASN A 711 32.16 33.50 19.90
N GLY A 712 31.66 32.40 19.32
CA GLY A 712 30.97 31.33 20.04
C GLY A 712 29.45 31.48 20.15
N GLU A 713 28.87 32.59 19.69
CA GLU A 713 27.41 32.79 19.68
C GLU A 713 26.74 31.97 18.56
N PRO A 714 25.57 31.35 18.82
CA PRO A 714 24.87 30.57 17.81
C PRO A 714 24.26 31.45 16.72
N LEU A 715 24.19 30.92 15.49
CA LEU A 715 23.49 31.57 14.39
C LEU A 715 21.97 31.54 14.57
N SER A 716 21.29 32.54 14.01
CA SER A 716 19.83 32.64 14.04
C SER A 716 19.17 31.66 13.05
N ARG A 717 17.93 31.26 13.35
CA ARG A 717 17.09 30.41 12.47
C ARG A 717 17.06 30.90 11.02
N ASN A 718 16.87 32.21 10.82
CA ASN A 718 16.77 32.82 9.49
C ASN A 718 18.04 32.59 8.63
N THR A 719 19.20 32.42 9.27
CA THR A 719 20.45 32.13 8.54
C THR A 719 20.41 30.74 7.91
N PHE A 720 19.86 29.76 8.63
CA PHE A 720 19.68 28.40 8.12
C PHE A 720 18.58 28.36 7.06
N GLU A 721 17.45 29.03 7.28
CA GLU A 721 16.37 29.13 6.28
C GLU A 721 16.89 29.71 4.95
N ARG A 722 17.65 30.82 4.99
CA ARG A 722 18.28 31.37 3.79
C ARG A 722 19.24 30.39 3.13
N THR A 723 20.05 29.67 3.92
CA THR A 723 20.98 28.66 3.37
C THR A 723 20.21 27.56 2.65
N LEU A 724 19.10 27.08 3.21
CA LEU A 724 18.25 26.05 2.60
C LEU A 724 17.55 26.56 1.33
N ASP A 725 16.99 27.77 1.36
CA ASP A 725 16.36 28.42 0.21
C ASP A 725 17.35 28.57 -0.95
N GLU A 726 18.52 29.16 -0.70
CA GLU A 726 19.56 29.37 -1.72
C GLU A 726 20.13 28.04 -2.26
N THR A 727 20.24 27.01 -1.41
CA THR A 727 20.68 25.67 -1.83
C THR A 727 19.62 24.99 -2.71
N ASN A 728 18.35 25.07 -2.32
CA ASN A 728 17.23 24.55 -3.09
C ASN A 728 17.14 25.24 -4.46
N ASP A 729 17.30 26.56 -4.51
CA ASP A 729 17.35 27.33 -5.75
C ASP A 729 18.55 26.93 -6.61
N LEU A 730 19.72 26.70 -6.00
CA LEU A 730 20.92 26.26 -6.72
C LEU A 730 20.70 24.90 -7.39
N LEU A 731 20.09 23.94 -6.69
CA LEU A 731 19.73 22.63 -7.22
C LEU A 731 18.69 22.75 -8.35
N GLY A 732 17.73 23.68 -8.24
CA GLY A 732 16.72 23.93 -9.27
C GLY A 732 17.24 24.56 -10.58
N ARG A 733 18.51 24.99 -10.65
CA ARG A 733 19.09 25.62 -11.85
C ARG A 733 19.51 24.62 -12.94
N THR A 734 19.55 23.34 -12.63
CA THR A 734 19.91 22.29 -13.58
C THR A 734 18.83 21.20 -13.51
N PRO A 735 18.32 20.68 -14.65
CA PRO A 735 17.45 19.51 -14.62
C PRO A 735 18.18 18.31 -14.00
N GLY A 736 17.52 17.60 -13.09
CA GLY A 736 18.06 16.44 -12.39
C GLY A 736 18.10 16.61 -10.87
N ALA A 737 18.54 15.57 -10.16
CA ALA A 737 18.52 15.53 -8.70
C ALA A 737 19.83 16.01 -8.03
N PHE A 738 20.94 16.05 -8.77
CA PHE A 738 22.26 16.44 -8.27
C PHE A 738 22.65 17.86 -8.73
N PHE A 739 23.66 18.46 -8.09
CA PHE A 739 24.05 19.86 -8.37
C PHE A 739 24.43 20.14 -9.85
N CYS A 740 24.88 19.09 -10.54
CA CYS A 740 25.31 19.15 -11.94
C CYS A 740 24.41 18.36 -12.91
N GLY A 741 23.25 17.85 -12.47
CA GLY A 741 22.30 17.16 -13.33
C GLY A 741 21.79 15.85 -12.75
N ASP A 742 21.68 14.81 -13.57
CA ASP A 742 21.22 13.47 -13.16
C ASP A 742 22.32 12.58 -12.57
N GLU A 743 23.60 12.95 -12.77
CA GLU A 743 24.75 12.20 -12.28
C GLU A 743 25.43 12.88 -11.09
N LEU A 744 25.90 12.06 -10.14
CA LEU A 744 26.66 12.50 -8.98
C LEU A 744 28.01 13.09 -9.40
N SER A 745 28.37 14.24 -8.84
CA SER A 745 29.60 14.95 -9.16
C SER A 745 30.41 15.34 -7.91
N ALA A 746 31.61 15.91 -8.11
CA ALA A 746 32.41 16.44 -6.99
C ALA A 746 31.71 17.59 -6.24
N ALA A 747 30.74 18.27 -6.89
CA ALA A 747 29.89 19.22 -6.20
C ALA A 747 29.03 18.53 -5.14
N ASP A 748 28.38 17.42 -5.45
CA ASP A 748 27.59 16.67 -4.48
C ASP A 748 28.46 16.20 -3.32
N ILE A 749 29.62 15.61 -3.61
CA ILE A 749 30.62 15.19 -2.59
C ILE A 749 30.99 16.38 -1.67
N ALA A 750 31.19 17.57 -2.22
CA ALA A 750 31.54 18.75 -1.44
C ALA A 750 30.43 19.17 -0.46
N TRP A 751 29.17 19.08 -0.88
CA TRP A 751 28.02 19.53 -0.12
C TRP A 751 27.47 18.48 0.86
N THR A 752 27.63 17.19 0.54
CA THR A 752 27.01 16.06 1.26
C THR A 752 27.16 16.12 2.77
N PRO A 753 28.37 16.26 3.35
CA PRO A 753 28.52 16.19 4.80
C PRO A 753 27.76 17.31 5.54
N PHE A 754 27.64 18.48 4.92
CA PHE A 754 27.01 19.63 5.56
C PHE A 754 25.49 19.51 5.51
N LEU A 755 24.94 19.10 4.38
CA LEU A 755 23.50 18.86 4.22
C LEU A 755 23.03 17.66 5.05
N GLU A 756 23.81 16.57 5.11
CA GLU A 756 23.50 15.41 5.96
C GLU A 756 23.27 15.82 7.43
N ARG A 757 24.16 16.66 7.96
CA ARG A 757 24.04 17.19 9.33
C ARG A 757 22.79 18.06 9.48
N TYR A 758 22.51 18.95 8.52
CA TYR A 758 21.32 19.79 8.55
C TYR A 758 20.04 18.97 8.61
N ARG A 759 19.93 17.91 7.80
CA ARG A 759 18.75 17.03 7.76
C ARG A 759 18.31 16.54 9.14
N TYR A 760 19.26 16.22 10.02
CA TYR A 760 18.96 15.65 11.34
C TYR A 760 19.07 16.64 12.49
N GLN A 761 19.88 17.69 12.36
CA GLN A 761 20.18 18.61 13.46
C GLN A 761 19.31 19.88 13.44
N LEU A 762 18.98 20.44 12.27
CA LEU A 762 18.12 21.64 12.22
C LEU A 762 16.73 21.41 12.81
N PRO A 763 16.05 20.27 12.56
CA PRO A 763 14.77 19.99 13.18
C PRO A 763 14.82 19.84 14.71
N CYS A 764 16.00 19.60 15.28
CA CYS A 764 16.21 19.56 16.73
C CYS A 764 16.44 20.95 17.33
N LEU A 765 16.99 21.88 16.53
CA LEU A 765 17.33 23.25 16.93
C LEU A 765 16.18 24.22 16.68
N HIS A 766 15.36 23.96 15.66
CA HIS A 766 14.30 24.87 15.19
C HIS A 766 13.04 24.09 14.78
N ASP A 767 11.95 24.31 15.52
CA ASP A 767 10.67 23.62 15.25
C ASP A 767 10.11 23.99 13.88
N GLY A 768 9.74 22.96 13.11
CA GLY A 768 9.19 23.10 11.76
C GLY A 768 10.20 23.52 10.69
N LEU A 769 11.50 23.40 10.96
CA LEU A 769 12.55 23.57 9.95
C LEU A 769 13.05 22.19 9.50
N GLU A 770 12.37 21.61 8.50
CA GLU A 770 12.66 20.29 7.94
C GLU A 770 13.33 20.43 6.56
N PRO A 771 14.65 20.19 6.44
CA PRO A 771 15.36 20.36 5.17
C PRO A 771 14.91 19.42 4.04
N ASP A 772 14.24 18.31 4.37
CA ASP A 772 13.76 17.31 3.40
C ASP A 772 12.26 17.40 3.12
N ASP A 773 11.55 18.44 3.59
CA ASP A 773 10.14 18.68 3.27
C ASP A 773 9.96 19.02 1.78
N ALA A 774 9.41 18.09 1.01
CA ALA A 774 9.16 18.25 -0.43
C ALA A 774 8.17 19.40 -0.76
N LEU A 775 7.33 19.83 0.19
CA LEU A 775 6.40 20.95 -0.01
C LEU A 775 7.06 22.32 0.15
N GLN A 776 8.22 22.37 0.82
CA GLN A 776 8.98 23.59 1.08
C GLN A 776 10.26 23.66 0.26
N TYR A 777 11.01 22.55 0.18
CA TYR A 777 12.30 22.44 -0.49
C TYR A 777 12.31 21.27 -1.50
N PRO A 778 11.55 21.35 -2.61
CA PRO A 778 11.36 20.22 -3.52
C PRO A 778 12.66 19.71 -4.15
N HIS A 779 13.59 20.60 -4.53
CA HIS A 779 14.86 20.20 -5.15
C HIS A 779 15.83 19.62 -4.13
N LEU A 780 15.86 20.19 -2.92
CA LEU A 780 16.68 19.66 -1.84
C LEU A 780 16.18 18.30 -1.34
N SER A 781 14.85 18.12 -1.26
CA SER A 781 14.22 16.83 -0.95
C SER A 781 14.55 15.78 -2.01
N ALA A 782 14.49 16.14 -3.30
CA ALA A 782 14.91 15.25 -4.39
C ALA A 782 16.40 14.87 -4.30
N TRP A 783 17.27 15.81 -3.96
CA TRP A 783 18.70 15.55 -3.74
C TRP A 783 18.94 14.58 -2.59
N TYR A 784 18.27 14.74 -1.44
CA TYR A 784 18.37 13.79 -0.32
C TYR A 784 17.92 12.38 -0.73
N ALA A 785 16.80 12.29 -1.46
CA ALA A 785 16.29 11.00 -1.94
C ALA A 785 17.25 10.33 -2.93
N ALA A 786 17.91 11.12 -3.79
CA ALA A 786 18.92 10.61 -4.73
C ALA A 786 20.18 10.13 -4.01
N MET A 787 20.70 10.93 -3.06
CA MET A 787 21.84 10.54 -2.23
C MET A 787 21.54 9.26 -1.43
N ASP A 788 20.35 9.12 -0.84
CA ASP A 788 19.95 7.93 -0.08
C ASP A 788 19.91 6.64 -0.91
N ARG A 789 19.94 6.73 -2.25
CA ARG A 789 20.03 5.58 -3.17
C ARG A 789 21.46 5.24 -3.58
N ILE A 790 22.44 6.08 -3.27
CA ILE A 790 23.86 5.82 -3.54
C ILE A 790 24.36 4.75 -2.56
N PRO A 791 24.71 3.53 -2.99
CA PRO A 791 24.91 2.39 -2.09
C PRO A 791 26.00 2.62 -1.04
N VAL A 792 27.17 3.10 -1.46
CA VAL A 792 28.30 3.31 -0.55
C VAL A 792 28.06 4.44 0.45
N TYR A 793 27.31 5.47 0.03
CA TYR A 793 26.92 6.55 0.93
C TYR A 793 25.92 6.04 1.96
N ALA A 794 24.79 5.49 1.50
CA ALA A 794 23.69 5.09 2.37
C ALA A 794 24.05 3.93 3.33
N CYS A 795 24.89 2.99 2.88
CA CYS A 795 25.24 1.80 3.67
C CYS A 795 26.46 2.01 4.58
N ARG A 796 27.44 2.85 4.19
CA ARG A 796 28.75 2.92 4.87
C ARG A 796 29.12 4.30 5.39
N VAL A 797 28.98 5.35 4.57
CA VAL A 797 29.53 6.69 4.89
C VAL A 797 28.55 7.52 5.72
N LYS A 798 27.26 7.50 5.36
CA LYS A 798 26.19 8.24 6.01
C LYS A 798 26.02 7.82 7.47
N GLY A 799 25.93 8.80 8.36
CA GLY A 799 25.58 8.61 9.77
C GLY A 799 24.07 8.52 9.99
N ASP A 800 23.66 7.81 11.04
CA ASP A 800 22.25 7.74 11.43
C ASP A 800 21.78 9.01 12.15
N ALA A 801 20.47 9.26 12.11
CA ALA A 801 19.83 10.41 12.75
C ALA A 801 20.15 10.52 14.25
N GLY A 802 20.21 9.38 14.95
CA GLY A 802 20.48 9.33 16.38
C GLY A 802 21.90 9.78 16.70
N SER A 803 22.89 9.33 15.93
CA SER A 803 24.29 9.78 16.06
C SER A 803 24.41 11.29 15.84
N TRP A 804 23.84 11.83 14.75
CA TRP A 804 23.93 13.27 14.46
C TRP A 804 23.26 14.15 15.50
N ARG A 805 22.12 13.71 16.04
CA ARG A 805 21.47 14.41 17.15
C ARG A 805 22.32 14.39 18.41
N LYS A 806 22.93 13.25 18.77
CA LYS A 806 23.77 13.14 19.97
C LYS A 806 24.98 14.08 19.89
N VAL A 807 25.56 14.29 18.71
CA VAL A 807 26.63 15.27 18.48
C VAL A 807 26.25 16.70 18.93
N LEU A 808 24.97 17.08 18.88
CA LEU A 808 24.51 18.38 19.41
C LEU A 808 24.79 18.55 20.91
N LYS A 809 24.77 17.46 21.67
CA LYS A 809 24.95 17.46 23.13
C LYS A 809 26.40 17.20 23.58
N MET A 810 27.30 16.81 22.67
CA MET A 810 28.68 16.47 23.01
C MET A 810 29.60 17.70 23.08
N ALA A 811 30.57 17.70 24.00
CA ALA A 811 31.65 18.68 24.06
C ALA A 811 32.92 18.15 23.34
N GLY A 812 33.77 19.04 22.80
CA GLY A 812 35.05 18.69 22.14
C GLY A 812 35.03 18.76 20.59
N PHE A 813 36.22 18.79 19.95
CA PHE A 813 36.52 19.00 18.51
C PHE A 813 35.57 19.90 17.71
N GLY A 814 35.98 21.15 17.46
CA GLY A 814 35.17 22.13 16.70
C GLY A 814 33.90 22.61 17.43
N ASN A 815 33.54 21.98 18.55
CA ASN A 815 32.38 22.34 19.36
C ASN A 815 32.78 23.29 20.48
N SER A 816 32.66 24.60 20.23
CA SER A 816 32.69 25.65 21.26
C SER A 816 31.40 26.45 21.17
N GLY A 817 31.00 27.08 22.27
CA GLY A 817 29.66 27.65 22.41
C GLY A 817 28.65 26.60 22.88
N MET A 818 27.61 27.09 23.57
CA MET A 818 26.45 26.29 23.95
C MET A 818 25.47 26.35 22.78
N PRO A 819 25.00 25.20 22.23
CA PRO A 819 23.97 25.24 21.20
C PRO A 819 22.77 26.05 21.71
N PRO A 820 22.10 26.83 20.84
CA PRO A 820 20.92 27.59 21.24
C PRO A 820 19.91 26.60 21.83
N ALA A 821 19.11 27.04 22.80
CA ALA A 821 18.21 26.20 23.61
C ALA A 821 17.71 25.03 22.78
N VAL A 822 18.38 23.88 22.98
CA VAL A 822 18.03 22.65 22.30
C VAL A 822 16.59 22.44 22.70
N SER A 823 15.69 22.55 21.73
CA SER A 823 14.26 22.55 22.01
C SER A 823 13.94 21.36 22.92
N ASN A 824 12.91 21.49 23.78
CA ASN A 824 12.38 20.36 24.54
C ASN A 824 12.01 19.16 23.64
N ASN A 825 12.04 19.34 22.30
CA ASN A 825 11.75 18.34 21.29
C ASN A 825 12.84 17.30 21.02
N ILE A 826 14.08 17.42 21.53
CA ILE A 826 15.02 16.29 21.37
C ILE A 826 14.45 15.02 22.00
N GLU A 827 13.90 15.08 23.21
CA GLU A 827 13.37 13.87 23.87
C GLU A 827 12.02 13.42 23.29
N SER A 828 11.17 14.35 22.84
CA SER A 828 9.90 14.00 22.19
C SER A 828 10.11 13.36 20.80
N ARG A 829 11.11 13.81 20.02
CA ARG A 829 11.47 13.22 18.70
C ARG A 829 12.06 11.82 18.78
N ILE A 830 12.73 11.46 19.88
CA ILE A 830 13.35 10.14 20.06
C ILE A 830 12.33 9.00 19.94
N LYS A 831 11.08 9.18 20.41
CA LYS A 831 10.14 8.07 20.55
C LYS A 831 9.38 7.71 19.27
N SER A 832 8.98 8.68 18.43
CA SER A 832 8.19 8.40 17.22
C SER A 832 8.96 8.63 15.92
N VAL A 833 9.73 9.71 15.83
CA VAL A 833 10.43 10.10 14.60
C VAL A 833 11.68 9.26 14.37
N GLU A 834 12.49 8.98 15.40
CA GLU A 834 13.69 8.14 15.20
C GLU A 834 13.35 6.69 14.83
N VAL A 835 12.28 6.12 15.37
CA VAL A 835 11.79 4.80 14.95
C VAL A 835 11.42 4.82 13.48
N LYS A 836 10.67 5.85 13.06
CA LYS A 836 10.28 6.04 11.66
C LYS A 836 11.52 6.17 10.76
N LEU A 837 12.47 7.03 11.13
CA LEU A 837 13.71 7.25 10.38
C LEU A 837 14.58 5.99 10.32
N ALA A 838 14.67 5.21 11.41
CA ALA A 838 15.39 3.94 11.42
C ALA A 838 14.76 2.91 10.47
N LYS A 839 13.43 2.78 10.51
CA LYS A 839 12.72 1.90 9.57
C LYS A 839 12.90 2.35 8.11
N GLN A 840 12.85 3.66 7.86
CA GLN A 840 13.05 4.23 6.52
C GLN A 840 14.48 4.13 6.02
N ALA A 841 15.48 4.12 6.92
CA ALA A 841 16.88 4.00 6.55
C ALA A 841 17.22 2.63 5.93
N ILE A 842 16.50 1.56 6.31
CA ILE A 842 16.78 0.21 5.82
C ILE A 842 16.21 0.05 4.40
N ASN A 843 17.10 0.14 3.40
CA ASN A 843 16.78 -0.17 2.00
C ASN A 843 17.55 -1.44 1.57
N TRP A 844 16.79 -2.51 1.30
CA TRP A 844 17.33 -3.82 0.96
C TRP A 844 18.00 -3.87 -0.41
N GLU A 845 17.42 -3.21 -1.40
CA GLU A 845 17.97 -3.18 -2.77
C GLU A 845 19.31 -2.46 -2.78
N THR A 846 19.38 -1.29 -2.13
CA THR A 846 20.62 -0.53 -1.98
C THR A 846 21.69 -1.33 -1.21
N TRP A 847 21.30 -2.06 -0.16
CA TRP A 847 22.21 -2.91 0.59
C TRP A 847 22.76 -4.08 -0.25
N GLU A 848 21.89 -4.74 -1.01
CA GLU A 848 22.28 -5.87 -1.87
C GLU A 848 23.33 -5.45 -2.90
N VAL A 849 23.14 -4.29 -3.54
CA VAL A 849 24.16 -3.71 -4.44
C VAL A 849 25.46 -3.44 -3.69
N TYR A 850 25.40 -2.84 -2.50
CA TYR A 850 26.59 -2.55 -1.69
C TYR A 850 27.36 -3.81 -1.28
N ALA A 851 26.66 -4.83 -0.78
CA ALA A 851 27.22 -6.08 -0.27
C ALA A 851 27.74 -6.99 -1.40
N SER A 852 27.11 -7.01 -2.57
CA SER A 852 27.50 -7.87 -3.71
C SER A 852 28.95 -7.68 -4.17
N ARG A 853 29.52 -6.49 -3.95
CA ARG A 853 30.89 -6.14 -4.34
C ARG A 853 31.91 -6.27 -3.21
N ARG A 854 31.48 -6.64 -2.00
CA ARG A 854 32.31 -6.61 -0.79
C ARG A 854 32.17 -7.92 -0.01
N PRO A 855 33.06 -8.90 -0.25
CA PRO A 855 32.93 -10.23 0.35
C PRO A 855 33.03 -10.24 1.88
N HIS A 856 33.59 -9.19 2.50
CA HIS A 856 33.70 -9.02 3.95
C HIS A 856 32.48 -8.33 4.59
N VAL A 857 31.46 -7.99 3.80
CA VAL A 857 30.20 -7.41 4.26
C VAL A 857 29.12 -8.49 4.25
N ALA A 858 28.32 -8.56 5.31
CA ALA A 858 27.23 -9.52 5.40
C ALA A 858 26.11 -9.22 4.39
N ALA A 859 25.38 -10.27 4.00
CA ALA A 859 24.29 -10.17 3.02
C ALA A 859 23.12 -9.27 3.47
N THR A 860 23.02 -8.94 4.77
CA THR A 860 21.97 -8.07 5.32
C THR A 860 22.59 -7.02 6.26
N PRO A 861 22.00 -5.82 6.41
CA PRO A 861 22.49 -4.81 7.34
C PRO A 861 22.40 -5.27 8.81
N HIS A 862 21.43 -6.13 9.12
CA HIS A 862 21.33 -6.77 10.43
C HIS A 862 22.46 -7.76 10.65
N GLY A 863 22.77 -8.58 9.64
CA GLY A 863 23.91 -9.48 9.65
C GLY A 863 25.24 -8.73 9.78
N GLU A 864 25.37 -7.56 9.17
CA GLU A 864 26.60 -6.76 9.29
C GLU A 864 26.71 -6.13 10.68
N ALA A 865 25.61 -5.64 11.25
CA ALA A 865 25.57 -5.22 12.65
C ALA A 865 25.98 -6.36 13.60
N ALA A 866 25.48 -7.58 13.36
CA ALA A 866 25.88 -8.77 14.10
C ALA A 866 27.37 -9.11 13.89
N ALA A 867 27.87 -9.09 12.65
CA ALA A 867 29.27 -9.34 12.32
C ALA A 867 30.20 -8.34 13.03
N MET A 868 29.81 -7.07 13.10
CA MET A 868 30.55 -6.05 13.83
C MET A 868 30.57 -6.30 15.35
N ILE A 869 29.47 -6.80 15.93
CA ILE A 869 29.46 -7.25 17.33
C ILE A 869 30.42 -8.43 17.52
N LEU A 870 30.34 -9.46 16.67
CA LEU A 870 31.18 -10.65 16.78
C LEU A 870 32.68 -10.33 16.69
N ARG A 871 33.07 -9.46 15.74
CA ARG A 871 34.46 -9.02 15.54
C ARG A 871 35.01 -8.21 16.72
N ASN A 872 34.13 -7.52 17.46
CA ASN A 872 34.53 -6.60 18.54
C ASN A 872 34.08 -7.05 19.93
N ARG A 873 33.55 -8.28 20.09
CA ARG A 873 32.84 -8.73 21.30
C ARG A 873 33.59 -8.45 22.61
N HIS A 874 34.88 -8.79 22.69
CA HIS A 874 35.68 -8.56 23.89
C HIS A 874 35.91 -7.06 24.16
N SER A 875 36.14 -6.26 23.11
CA SER A 875 36.31 -4.81 23.25
C SER A 875 35.00 -4.13 23.68
N LEU A 876 33.87 -4.58 23.13
CA LEU A 876 32.53 -4.10 23.49
C LEU A 876 32.15 -4.48 24.92
N ALA A 877 32.43 -5.71 25.34
CA ALA A 877 32.18 -6.18 26.70
C ALA A 877 32.99 -5.37 27.72
N LYS A 878 34.29 -5.23 27.48
CA LYS A 878 35.21 -4.44 28.32
C LYS A 878 34.85 -2.97 28.40
N ASP A 879 34.51 -2.33 27.28
CA ASP A 879 34.06 -0.93 27.28
C ASP A 879 32.72 -0.81 28.01
N THR A 880 31.73 -1.65 27.72
CA THR A 880 30.44 -1.63 28.41
C THR A 880 30.63 -1.77 29.93
N PHE A 881 31.40 -2.76 30.37
CA PHE A 881 31.73 -2.97 31.78
C PHE A 881 32.37 -1.73 32.39
N LYS A 882 33.42 -1.17 31.76
CA LYS A 882 34.11 0.04 32.24
C LYS A 882 33.13 1.21 32.41
N GLN A 883 32.23 1.41 31.45
CA GLN A 883 31.36 2.60 31.40
C GLN A 883 30.23 2.53 32.43
N ILE A 884 29.72 1.33 32.73
CA ILE A 884 28.65 1.13 33.73
C ILE A 884 29.18 0.99 35.16
N THR A 885 30.48 0.72 35.34
CA THR A 885 31.11 0.57 36.67
C THR A 885 31.92 1.79 37.13
N THR A 886 32.35 2.66 36.21
CA THR A 886 33.17 3.84 36.54
C THR A 886 32.30 5.05 36.86
N PRO A 887 32.25 5.56 38.11
CA PRO A 887 31.35 6.66 38.47
C PRO A 887 31.58 7.99 37.74
N SER A 888 32.81 8.22 37.24
CA SER A 888 33.18 9.41 36.46
C SER A 888 32.85 9.30 34.98
N SER A 889 32.36 8.15 34.51
CA SER A 889 31.92 8.00 33.12
C SER A 889 30.69 8.87 32.85
N PRO A 890 30.63 9.57 31.70
CA PRO A 890 29.42 10.30 31.30
C PRO A 890 28.23 9.37 31.00
N TYR A 891 28.49 8.06 30.85
CA TYR A 891 27.48 7.03 30.65
C TYR A 891 27.10 6.32 31.96
N PHE A 892 27.75 6.64 33.08
CA PHE A 892 27.40 6.10 34.38
C PHE A 892 26.10 6.73 34.88
N ASN A 893 25.02 5.96 34.87
CA ASN A 893 23.71 6.39 35.34
C ASN A 893 23.20 5.40 36.38
N LYS A 894 23.28 5.77 37.67
CA LYS A 894 22.75 4.99 38.80
C LYS A 894 21.24 4.84 38.63
N GLY A 895 20.80 3.67 38.20
CA GLY A 895 19.39 3.30 38.05
C GLY A 895 18.93 3.01 36.62
N ARG A 896 19.61 3.51 35.58
CA ARG A 896 19.25 3.22 34.18
C ARG A 896 19.95 1.99 33.62
N TRP A 897 21.27 1.93 33.72
CA TRP A 897 22.09 0.83 33.20
C TRP A 897 22.45 -0.17 34.30
N THR A 898 22.81 0.33 35.47
CA THR A 898 23.25 -0.49 36.62
C THR A 898 22.16 -1.40 37.20
N SER A 899 20.89 -1.18 36.81
CA SER A 899 19.74 -1.98 37.22
C SER A 899 19.37 -3.09 36.22
N THR A 900 19.89 -3.02 34.98
CA THR A 900 19.51 -3.94 33.90
C THR A 900 20.71 -4.62 33.22
N LEU A 901 21.92 -4.04 33.27
CA LEU A 901 23.12 -4.66 32.74
C LEU A 901 23.99 -5.23 33.87
N PRO A 902 24.55 -6.44 33.69
CA PRO A 902 25.39 -7.06 34.71
C PRO A 902 26.74 -6.33 34.82
N ALA A 903 27.22 -6.11 36.04
CA ALA A 903 28.57 -5.63 36.31
C ALA A 903 29.59 -6.79 36.23
N ASP A 904 29.58 -7.52 35.12
CA ASP A 904 30.40 -8.69 34.86
C ASP A 904 30.65 -8.77 33.35
N GLU A 905 31.93 -8.74 32.94
CA GLU A 905 32.34 -8.71 31.53
C GLU A 905 31.91 -9.98 30.78
N ALA A 906 31.99 -11.16 31.40
CA ALA A 906 31.60 -12.42 30.76
C ALA A 906 30.08 -12.48 30.51
N LYS A 907 29.28 -11.98 31.46
CA LYS A 907 27.83 -11.89 31.27
C LYS A 907 27.42 -10.86 30.23
N ILE A 908 28.18 -9.77 30.08
CA ILE A 908 27.95 -8.81 28.98
C ILE A 908 28.28 -9.48 27.64
N GLU A 909 29.34 -10.28 27.57
CA GLU A 909 29.67 -11.05 26.37
C GLU A 909 28.55 -12.03 25.99
N ASP A 910 27.96 -12.74 26.97
CA ASP A 910 26.78 -13.58 26.73
C ASP A 910 25.58 -12.79 26.19
N LEU A 911 25.34 -11.58 26.70
CA LEU A 911 24.28 -10.70 26.19
C LEU A 911 24.58 -10.20 24.76
N LEU A 912 25.85 -9.94 24.42
CA LEU A 912 26.25 -9.61 23.05
C LEU A 912 25.97 -10.77 22.09
N MET A 913 26.16 -12.03 22.55
CA MET A 913 25.85 -13.22 21.76
C MET A 913 24.35 -13.31 21.44
N HIS A 914 23.50 -13.08 22.45
CA HIS A 914 22.05 -13.05 22.26
C HIS A 914 21.61 -11.89 21.35
N LEU A 915 22.22 -10.70 21.49
CA LEU A 915 21.95 -9.57 20.61
C LEU A 915 22.32 -9.87 19.16
N ALA A 916 23.46 -10.53 18.94
CA ALA A 916 23.89 -10.93 17.61
C ALA A 916 22.94 -11.97 16.99
N GLN A 917 22.48 -12.96 17.75
CA GLN A 917 21.47 -13.92 17.29
C GLN A 917 20.16 -13.20 16.92
N GLN A 918 19.69 -12.29 17.78
CA GLN A 918 18.47 -11.51 17.53
C GLN A 918 18.57 -10.68 16.25
N LEU A 919 19.72 -10.06 16.00
CA LEU A 919 20.00 -9.35 14.75
C LEU A 919 19.99 -10.30 13.54
N LEU A 920 20.64 -11.47 13.63
CA LEU A 920 20.67 -12.44 12.54
C LEU A 920 19.29 -12.99 12.20
N ASP A 921 18.48 -13.34 13.21
CA ASP A 921 17.10 -13.77 13.04
C ASP A 921 16.27 -12.67 12.38
N THR A 922 16.37 -11.44 12.90
CA THR A 922 15.69 -10.27 12.33
C THR A 922 16.10 -10.04 10.87
N GLY A 923 17.39 -10.19 10.55
CA GLY A 923 17.93 -10.07 9.20
C GLY A 923 17.38 -11.11 8.24
N ALA A 924 17.32 -12.37 8.65
CA ALA A 924 16.74 -13.46 7.87
C ALA A 924 15.24 -13.24 7.59
N LEU A 925 14.53 -12.70 8.58
CA LEU A 925 13.10 -12.38 8.52
C LEU A 925 12.81 -11.02 7.86
N LYS A 926 13.83 -10.19 7.62
CA LYS A 926 13.72 -8.76 7.25
C LYS A 926 12.76 -7.96 8.15
N GLN A 927 12.64 -8.41 9.40
CA GLN A 927 11.52 -8.36 10.36
C GLN A 927 12.00 -8.09 11.79
N ILE A 928 11.59 -7.03 12.50
CA ILE A 928 11.85 -6.94 13.95
C ILE A 928 11.26 -8.18 14.63
N ALA A 929 12.10 -9.03 15.22
CA ALA A 929 11.68 -10.21 15.96
C ALA A 929 11.09 -9.79 17.33
N PRO A 930 9.92 -10.32 17.74
CA PRO A 930 9.36 -10.06 19.08
C PRO A 930 10.23 -10.65 20.22
N SER A 931 9.94 -10.21 21.45
CA SER A 931 10.66 -10.34 22.73
C SER A 931 11.01 -11.75 23.26
N VAL A 932 11.51 -12.66 22.41
CA VAL A 932 12.01 -14.00 22.82
C VAL A 932 13.32 -13.88 23.60
N TYR A 933 14.00 -12.73 23.50
CA TYR A 933 15.28 -12.46 24.13
C TYR A 933 15.13 -11.81 25.52
N PRO A 934 16.08 -12.07 26.45
CA PRO A 934 16.09 -11.42 27.77
C PRO A 934 16.02 -9.89 27.66
N LYS A 935 15.34 -9.22 28.60
CA LYS A 935 15.19 -7.75 28.60
C LYS A 935 16.54 -7.03 28.63
N GLU A 936 17.54 -7.69 29.21
CA GLU A 936 18.92 -7.27 29.29
C GLU A 936 19.56 -7.11 27.90
N VAL A 937 19.11 -7.87 26.88
CA VAL A 937 19.56 -7.77 25.50
C VAL A 937 19.09 -6.46 24.87
N SER A 938 17.81 -6.11 25.00
CA SER A 938 17.29 -4.81 24.56
C SER A 938 17.96 -3.65 25.32
N SER A 939 18.22 -3.81 26.62
CA SER A 939 18.98 -2.82 27.40
C SER A 939 20.41 -2.66 26.88
N LEU A 940 21.08 -3.76 26.49
CA LEU A 940 22.42 -3.71 25.92
C LEU A 940 22.41 -3.06 24.54
N ALA A 941 21.46 -3.42 23.67
CA ALA A 941 21.27 -2.77 22.38
C ALA A 941 21.07 -1.27 22.53
N ARG A 942 20.28 -0.84 23.53
CA ARG A 942 20.06 0.57 23.84
C ARG A 942 21.31 1.26 24.37
N PHE A 943 22.08 0.59 25.21
CA PHE A 943 23.37 1.09 25.66
C PHE A 943 24.31 1.31 24.46
N LEU A 944 24.41 0.34 23.55
CA LEU A 944 25.23 0.44 22.34
C LEU A 944 24.73 1.51 21.36
N ASP A 945 23.42 1.68 21.18
CA ASP A 945 22.87 2.80 20.39
C ASP A 945 23.31 4.14 20.98
N GLU A 946 23.29 4.31 22.31
CA GLU A 946 23.69 5.58 22.95
C GLU A 946 25.16 5.96 22.77
N ARG A 947 26.01 4.99 22.44
CA ARG A 947 27.43 5.23 22.16
C ARG A 947 27.58 5.85 20.77
N VAL A 948 27.70 7.17 20.66
CA VAL A 948 27.80 7.89 19.35
C VAL A 948 28.78 7.26 18.35
N CYS A 949 29.90 6.71 18.82
CA CYS A 949 30.93 6.11 17.96
C CYS A 949 30.53 4.73 17.42
N VAL A 950 29.67 3.99 18.13
CA VAL A 950 29.30 2.62 17.76
C VAL A 950 28.40 2.66 16.52
N PRO A 951 27.24 3.32 16.47
CA PRO A 951 26.42 3.39 15.27
C PRO A 951 27.08 4.14 14.11
N ARG A 952 27.83 5.23 14.37
CA ARG A 952 28.41 6.07 13.32
C ARG A 952 29.37 5.33 12.39
N ASP A 953 30.20 4.45 12.95
CA ASP A 953 31.15 3.64 12.18
C ASP A 953 30.52 2.38 11.58
N MET A 954 29.27 2.02 11.94
CA MET A 954 28.52 0.92 11.32
C MET A 954 27.81 1.34 10.01
N GLY A 955 27.63 2.64 9.80
CA GLY A 955 26.79 3.20 8.72
C GLY A 955 25.30 3.21 9.09
N ALA A 956 24.53 4.10 8.44
CA ALA A 956 23.16 4.41 8.83
C ALA A 956 22.21 3.19 8.87
N MET A 957 22.33 2.25 7.92
CA MET A 957 21.44 1.08 7.87
C MET A 957 21.69 0.09 9.01
N CYS A 958 22.97 -0.22 9.29
CA CYS A 958 23.36 -1.11 10.38
C CYS A 958 23.02 -0.49 11.75
N ALA A 959 23.29 0.81 11.89
CA ALA A 959 22.89 1.62 13.05
C ALA A 959 21.37 1.56 13.28
N ALA A 960 20.58 1.69 12.22
CA ALA A 960 19.13 1.57 12.29
C ALA A 960 18.70 0.17 12.77
N CYS A 961 19.36 -0.89 12.31
CA CYS A 961 19.08 -2.26 12.77
C CYS A 961 19.29 -2.40 14.28
N LEU A 962 20.41 -1.91 14.81
CA LEU A 962 20.70 -1.90 16.25
C LEU A 962 19.67 -1.08 17.04
N LYS A 963 19.32 0.10 16.52
CA LYS A 963 18.31 0.98 17.14
C LYS A 963 16.94 0.33 17.23
N LEU A 964 16.53 -0.43 16.21
CA LEU A 964 15.24 -1.13 16.23
C LEU A 964 15.22 -2.23 17.31
N GLN A 965 16.35 -2.92 17.58
CA GLN A 965 16.47 -3.86 18.70
C GLN A 965 16.51 -3.17 20.06
N ALA A 966 17.06 -1.96 20.15
CA ALA A 966 17.02 -1.16 21.37
C ALA A 966 15.59 -0.73 21.78
N LEU A 967 14.64 -0.80 20.86
CA LEU A 967 13.27 -0.30 21.00
C LEU A 967 12.22 -1.42 21.03
N SER A 968 12.59 -2.66 20.65
CA SER A 968 11.84 -3.89 20.92
C SER A 968 11.98 -4.33 22.37
#